data_AF-A0A158REE5-F1
#
_entry.id   AF-A0A158REE5-F1
#
_cell.length_a   1.000
_cell.length_b   1.000
_cell.length_c   1.000
_cell.angle_alpha   90.00
_cell.angle_beta   90.00
_cell.angle_gamma   90.00
#
_symmetry.space_group_name_H-M   'P 1'
#
loop_
_entity.id
_entity.type
_entity.pdbx_description
1 polymer ?
#
loop_
_entity_poly.entity_id
_entity_poly.type
_entity_poly.pdbx_seq_one_letter_code
_entity_poly.pdbx_strand_id
1 'polypeptide(L)'
;MDRSKIISVLTSRTVQQRQEIARAYKAAYGKDLQGKLRRQLSGDIRLAVLYSFYDKAHVNAKACYKAIRGAGTDEQVLIDVICTSDNAEIHSLKRAYHDILLEEGQNDRLQKHVFQHLAVKRNLETDVKADVRGDLEFVLVALLQGKRETSFNQAQVNEDTEALYSGGEKKVGTDESLFTRILVTRSFKSLRAINEAYKKLAGHDLLKAIEKETSGDYMRALITIVKTAINKNECIADILYNSMAGAGTHDDNLIRVIMAYSEASLQFYAQGLEVAHREKNAAASATSRQQTCVRVRARVMATVHPAANFNAHADAETLYNAMKGLGTDEDVIIEVLSHRSLEQRQAIETTFKSIYGMDLKETLHKELSGYFRLAVHYSFYDMAHVNALALYRAMKGLGTDETVLIDVICSCTNKEIHELREAYNDSKLCDVIRFASKKLFFPRNQANFMHFFCPSASRFSHCLTATIRHFQFSKKNAKIFGITRFDKKPSSAVSFPPVARRSLEQDVIHDASGDFERVLVAMLQGKRREKFDKDDVVKDCESLYQAGEAKFGTDEATFTKVFVNCPWEEIVGIAAFYLEAVGNDLFTTIEKETSGDYREALLALLKTALNRKRFYAEVLYQSMKGIGTHDENLVRMIMAHCNTDLADIKQEFFEMYDISLEDMVRGDTSGDQRKFLLAIFDMRHNHPVTSESAQLYPRNRRLDKHEQEAVDELLRLPYDSSIVLDIIKKQFGKVCTKTDLKNMRSRLKKTSNTNQVPFIGEEKHRINREEQLNPIFREIRDIADVCNDELFTQNMSALKCVIAAWRQGKVAIISEAGDGPGPNSSYQNVFPDDANEILIEYNSPSPYLMSNDAQ
;
A
#
# COMPACT_ATOMS: atom_id res chain seq x y z
N MET A 1 1.21 -35.26 21.82
CA MET A 1 1.09 -33.93 22.47
C MET A 1 -0.19 -33.33 21.94
N ASP A 2 -1.15 -33.04 22.81
CA ASP A 2 -2.45 -32.49 22.40
C ASP A 2 -2.35 -30.94 22.43
N ARG A 3 -2.15 -30.35 21.26
CA ARG A 3 -1.90 -28.90 21.11
C ARG A 3 -3.13 -28.09 21.54
N SER A 4 -4.33 -28.55 21.19
CA SER A 4 -5.59 -27.90 21.52
C SER A 4 -5.82 -27.85 23.04
N LYS A 5 -5.48 -28.91 23.77
CA LYS A 5 -5.54 -28.89 25.25
C LYS A 5 -4.52 -27.97 25.89
N ILE A 6 -3.31 -27.87 25.33
CA ILE A 6 -2.30 -26.95 25.87
C ILE A 6 -2.75 -25.50 25.68
N ILE A 7 -3.27 -25.18 24.50
CA ILE A 7 -3.80 -23.84 24.21
C ILE A 7 -4.98 -23.54 25.14
N SER A 8 -6.00 -24.41 25.21
CA SER A 8 -7.18 -24.16 26.05
C SER A 8 -6.87 -24.01 27.53
N VAL A 9 -5.89 -24.75 28.06
CA VAL A 9 -5.46 -24.63 29.46
C VAL A 9 -4.70 -23.33 29.70
N LEU A 10 -3.85 -22.89 28.77
CA LEU A 10 -3.01 -21.72 28.97
C LEU A 10 -3.74 -20.40 28.66
N THR A 11 -4.59 -20.35 27.64
CA THR A 11 -5.31 -19.13 27.24
C THR A 11 -6.44 -18.75 28.20
N SER A 12 -6.92 -19.69 29.02
CA SER A 12 -7.99 -19.45 30.00
C SER A 12 -7.47 -19.10 31.41
N ARG A 13 -6.20 -18.69 31.53
CA ARG A 13 -5.53 -18.41 32.80
C ARG A 13 -4.85 -17.04 32.75
N THR A 14 -4.53 -16.47 33.91
CA THR A 14 -3.69 -15.28 34.00
C THR A 14 -2.20 -15.64 33.91
N VAL A 15 -1.31 -14.67 33.63
CA VAL A 15 0.15 -14.88 33.68
C VAL A 15 0.55 -15.48 35.03
N GLN A 16 0.01 -14.96 36.14
CA GLN A 16 0.31 -15.46 37.48
C GLN A 16 -0.08 -16.94 37.64
N GLN A 17 -1.28 -17.32 37.22
CA GLN A 17 -1.74 -18.71 37.26
C GLN A 17 -0.88 -19.61 36.36
N ARG A 18 -0.48 -19.14 35.17
CA ARG A 18 0.44 -19.89 34.29
C ARG A 18 1.82 -20.08 34.93
N GLN A 19 2.34 -19.08 35.62
CA GLN A 19 3.60 -19.19 36.37
C GLN A 19 3.49 -20.15 37.57
N GLU A 20 2.34 -20.18 38.26
CA GLU A 20 2.06 -21.15 39.31
C GLU A 20 1.96 -22.58 38.76
N ILE A 21 1.30 -22.77 37.62
CA ILE A 21 1.27 -24.05 36.91
C ILE A 21 2.69 -24.51 36.57
N ALA A 22 3.54 -23.62 36.07
CA ALA A 22 4.94 -23.96 35.78
C ALA A 22 5.72 -24.38 37.04
N ARG A 23 5.52 -23.67 38.17
CA ARG A 23 6.12 -24.01 39.47
C ARG A 23 5.63 -25.38 39.98
N ALA A 24 4.31 -25.61 39.95
CA ALA A 24 3.70 -26.87 40.36
C ALA A 24 4.16 -28.03 39.47
N TYR A 25 4.28 -27.81 38.15
CA TYR A 25 4.80 -28.81 37.21
C TYR A 25 6.24 -29.20 37.52
N LYS A 26 7.10 -28.22 37.84
CA LYS A 26 8.48 -28.48 38.25
C LYS A 26 8.55 -29.27 39.55
N ALA A 27 7.72 -28.93 40.54
CA ALA A 27 7.66 -29.64 41.82
C ALA A 27 7.17 -31.09 41.66
N ALA A 28 6.13 -31.31 40.86
CA ALA A 28 5.53 -32.63 40.68
C ALA A 28 6.35 -33.57 39.78
N TYR A 29 6.98 -33.04 38.73
CA TYR A 29 7.60 -33.86 37.69
C TYR A 29 9.13 -33.70 37.58
N GLY A 30 9.74 -32.81 38.37
CA GLY A 30 11.18 -32.50 38.31
C GLY A 30 11.64 -31.91 36.96
N LYS A 31 10.70 -31.49 36.12
CA LYS A 31 10.96 -31.03 34.74
C LYS A 31 10.51 -29.59 34.58
N ASP A 32 11.30 -28.80 33.86
CA ASP A 32 10.92 -27.45 33.47
C ASP A 32 9.82 -27.47 32.39
N LEU A 33 8.65 -26.92 32.70
CA LEU A 33 7.50 -26.90 31.80
C LEU A 33 7.79 -26.07 30.55
N GLN A 34 8.34 -24.87 30.71
CA GLN A 34 8.59 -23.96 29.59
C GLN A 34 9.67 -24.54 28.66
N GLY A 35 10.77 -25.09 29.19
CA GLY A 35 11.79 -25.78 28.42
C GLY A 35 11.27 -27.05 27.72
N LYS A 36 10.28 -27.75 28.30
CA LYS A 36 9.59 -28.85 27.62
C LYS A 36 8.72 -28.34 26.47
N LEU A 37 7.90 -27.32 26.69
CA LEU A 37 7.06 -26.70 25.66
C LEU A 37 7.92 -26.15 24.52
N ARG A 38 9.05 -25.50 24.82
CA ARG A 38 10.03 -24.99 23.84
C ARG A 38 10.56 -26.08 22.90
N ARG A 39 10.76 -27.30 23.39
CA ARG A 39 11.22 -28.45 22.59
C ARG A 39 10.10 -29.13 21.80
N GLN A 40 8.85 -29.01 22.26
CA GLN A 40 7.72 -29.72 21.67
C GLN A 40 6.87 -28.88 20.72
N LEU A 41 6.88 -27.56 20.87
CA LEU A 41 6.25 -26.60 19.97
C LEU A 41 7.26 -26.07 18.96
N SER A 42 6.78 -25.55 17.84
CA SER A 42 7.56 -24.91 16.78
C SER A 42 6.86 -23.64 16.28
N GLY A 43 7.59 -22.80 15.55
CA GLY A 43 7.04 -21.57 14.94
C GLY A 43 6.41 -20.59 15.93
N ASP A 44 5.41 -19.86 15.46
CA ASP A 44 4.74 -18.75 16.17
C ASP A 44 3.94 -19.23 17.38
N ILE A 45 3.36 -20.42 17.28
CA ILE A 45 2.66 -21.07 18.40
C ILE A 45 3.64 -21.31 19.56
N ARG A 46 4.88 -21.72 19.28
CA ARG A 46 5.90 -21.82 20.34
C ARG A 46 6.16 -20.46 20.97
N LEU A 47 6.29 -19.42 20.16
CA LEU A 47 6.60 -18.08 20.66
C LEU A 47 5.46 -17.53 21.52
N ALA A 48 4.22 -17.57 21.03
CA ALA A 48 3.03 -17.12 21.74
C ALA A 48 2.81 -17.89 23.04
N VAL A 49 2.95 -19.22 23.03
CA VAL A 49 2.82 -20.04 24.25
C VAL A 49 3.90 -19.68 25.26
N LEU A 50 5.16 -19.51 24.84
CA LEU A 50 6.22 -19.13 25.77
C LEU A 50 6.04 -17.71 26.31
N TYR A 51 5.63 -16.76 25.47
CA TYR A 51 5.35 -15.38 25.88
C TYR A 51 4.17 -15.27 26.84
N SER A 52 3.20 -16.18 26.75
CA SER A 52 2.08 -16.19 27.69
C SER A 52 2.50 -16.37 29.17
N PHE A 53 3.67 -16.96 29.45
CA PHE A 53 4.17 -17.12 30.83
C PHE A 53 4.87 -15.86 31.38
N TYR A 54 5.14 -14.88 30.54
CA TYR A 54 5.84 -13.65 30.89
C TYR A 54 4.83 -12.52 31.11
N ASP A 55 5.11 -11.65 32.08
CA ASP A 55 4.39 -10.39 32.20
C ASP A 55 4.80 -9.42 31.07
N LYS A 56 4.09 -8.28 30.96
CA LYS A 56 4.37 -7.24 29.97
C LYS A 56 5.84 -6.82 29.92
N ALA A 57 6.47 -6.63 31.08
CA ALA A 57 7.85 -6.16 31.16
C ALA A 57 8.81 -7.21 30.61
N HIS A 58 8.60 -8.49 30.93
CA HIS A 58 9.40 -9.61 30.43
C HIS A 58 9.18 -9.88 28.93
N VAL A 59 7.94 -9.78 28.43
CA VAL A 59 7.67 -9.87 26.98
C VAL A 59 8.42 -8.79 26.22
N ASN A 60 8.27 -7.52 26.64
CA ASN A 60 8.95 -6.39 26.00
C ASN A 60 10.48 -6.46 26.15
N ALA A 61 11.00 -6.89 27.30
CA ALA A 61 12.43 -7.06 27.50
C ALA A 61 13.01 -8.17 26.60
N LYS A 62 12.27 -9.26 26.38
CA LYS A 62 12.68 -10.35 25.48
C LYS A 62 12.70 -9.90 24.03
N ALA A 63 11.72 -9.09 23.64
CA ALA A 63 11.69 -8.47 22.32
C ALA A 63 12.88 -7.54 22.11
N CYS A 64 13.19 -6.65 23.07
CA CYS A 64 14.39 -5.79 23.00
C CYS A 64 15.69 -6.62 22.91
N TYR A 65 15.81 -7.69 23.69
CA TYR A 65 17.00 -8.56 23.65
C TYR A 65 17.19 -9.20 22.27
N LYS A 66 16.11 -9.69 21.66
CA LYS A 66 16.15 -10.25 20.29
C LYS A 66 16.46 -9.19 19.24
N ALA A 67 15.85 -8.01 19.35
CA ALA A 67 16.04 -6.89 18.43
C ALA A 67 17.51 -6.43 18.39
N ILE A 68 18.24 -6.56 19.49
CA ILE A 68 19.65 -6.17 19.61
C ILE A 68 20.60 -7.29 19.13
N ARG A 69 20.28 -8.57 19.38
CA ARG A 69 21.21 -9.70 19.16
C ARG A 69 21.19 -10.31 17.74
N GLY A 70 20.39 -9.74 16.82
CA GLY A 70 20.24 -10.22 15.44
C GLY A 70 21.39 -9.84 14.49
N ALA A 71 21.27 -10.21 13.22
CA ALA A 71 22.12 -9.67 12.16
C ALA A 71 21.62 -8.25 11.83
N GLY A 72 22.14 -7.26 12.54
CA GLY A 72 21.60 -5.90 12.56
C GLY A 72 20.68 -5.68 13.78
N THR A 73 20.21 -4.46 13.94
CA THR A 73 19.31 -4.05 15.01
C THR A 73 17.90 -3.84 14.44
N ASP A 74 16.88 -4.23 15.20
CA ASP A 74 15.49 -3.86 14.88
C ASP A 74 15.11 -2.62 15.71
N GLU A 75 15.35 -1.45 15.14
CA GLU A 75 15.09 -0.16 15.79
C GLU A 75 13.59 0.05 16.02
N GLN A 76 12.72 -0.53 15.19
CA GLN A 76 11.27 -0.40 15.33
C GLN A 76 10.79 -0.96 16.66
N VAL A 77 11.24 -2.17 17.02
CA VAL A 77 10.86 -2.80 18.30
C VAL A 77 11.37 -1.98 19.49
N LEU A 78 12.59 -1.44 19.40
CA LEU A 78 13.14 -0.57 20.45
C LEU A 78 12.32 0.71 20.62
N ILE A 79 11.92 1.35 19.51
CA ILE A 79 11.07 2.53 19.50
C ILE A 79 9.69 2.22 20.10
N ASP A 80 9.02 1.17 19.62
CA ASP A 80 7.67 0.80 20.06
C ASP A 80 7.63 0.49 21.57
N VAL A 81 8.69 -0.12 22.12
CA VAL A 81 8.76 -0.45 23.55
C VAL A 81 9.14 0.78 24.38
N ILE A 82 10.26 1.43 24.05
CA ILE A 82 10.86 2.45 24.92
C ILE A 82 10.06 3.76 24.84
N CYS A 83 9.58 4.16 23.65
CA CYS A 83 8.88 5.43 23.46
C CYS A 83 7.44 5.42 23.98
N THR A 84 6.83 4.24 24.13
CA THR A 84 5.46 4.10 24.68
C THR A 84 5.41 3.88 26.19
N SER A 85 6.58 3.70 26.83
CA SER A 85 6.71 3.36 28.24
C SER A 85 6.77 4.59 29.15
N ASP A 86 6.09 4.53 30.30
CA ASP A 86 6.29 5.49 31.40
C ASP A 86 7.50 5.12 32.29
N ASN A 87 7.81 5.95 33.29
CA ASN A 87 8.96 5.71 34.17
C ASN A 87 8.90 4.35 34.90
N ALA A 88 7.71 3.95 35.38
CA ALA A 88 7.54 2.69 36.11
C ALA A 88 7.68 1.48 35.18
N GLU A 89 7.15 1.59 33.96
CA GLU A 89 7.31 0.61 32.89
C GLU A 89 8.77 0.49 32.47
N ILE A 90 9.51 1.59 32.30
CA ILE A 90 10.96 1.58 31.99
C ILE A 90 11.77 0.90 33.10
N HIS A 91 11.51 1.20 34.37
CA HIS A 91 12.22 0.53 35.47
C HIS A 91 11.91 -0.97 35.53
N SER A 92 10.66 -1.35 35.24
CA SER A 92 10.28 -2.77 35.17
C SER A 92 10.90 -3.48 33.97
N LEU A 93 10.95 -2.81 32.81
CA LEU A 93 11.63 -3.28 31.60
C LEU A 93 13.13 -3.52 31.85
N LYS A 94 13.82 -2.58 32.52
CA LYS A 94 15.26 -2.73 32.83
C LYS A 94 15.53 -3.92 33.76
N ARG A 95 14.68 -4.15 34.77
CA ARG A 95 14.78 -5.31 35.66
C ARG A 95 14.55 -6.61 34.88
N ALA A 96 13.47 -6.69 34.11
CA ALA A 96 13.16 -7.86 33.30
C ALA A 96 14.24 -8.17 32.24
N TYR A 97 14.86 -7.14 31.65
CA TYR A 97 15.98 -7.33 30.71
C TYR A 97 17.21 -7.94 31.39
N HIS A 98 17.53 -7.48 32.60
CA HIS A 98 18.60 -8.07 33.40
C HIS A 98 18.30 -9.55 33.73
N ASP A 99 17.06 -9.88 34.08
CA ASP A 99 16.66 -11.26 34.34
C ASP A 99 16.85 -12.15 33.08
N ILE A 100 16.50 -11.63 31.89
CA ILE A 100 16.72 -12.33 30.62
C ILE A 100 18.21 -12.54 30.31
N LEU A 101 19.07 -11.56 30.61
CA LEU A 101 20.52 -11.72 30.45
C LEU A 101 21.07 -12.84 31.35
N LEU A 102 20.56 -12.95 32.58
CA LEU A 102 20.94 -14.03 33.50
C LEU A 102 20.44 -15.40 33.02
N GLU A 103 19.22 -15.49 32.50
CA GLU A 103 18.65 -16.73 31.96
C GLU A 103 19.42 -17.24 30.72
N GLU A 104 19.72 -16.36 29.76
CA GLU A 104 20.43 -16.74 28.54
C GLU A 104 21.92 -17.07 28.82
N GLY A 105 22.55 -16.36 29.75
CA GLY A 105 23.92 -16.62 30.18
C GLY A 105 24.15 -17.99 30.83
N GLN A 106 23.10 -18.61 31.37
CA GLN A 106 23.17 -19.95 31.98
C GLN A 106 23.18 -21.10 30.95
N ASN A 107 22.77 -20.84 29.70
CA ASN A 107 22.65 -21.86 28.65
C ASN A 107 23.92 -22.05 27.80
N ASP A 108 24.94 -21.20 27.98
CA ASP A 108 26.20 -21.30 27.25
C ASP A 108 27.20 -22.24 27.96
N ARG A 109 27.47 -23.39 27.34
CA ARG A 109 28.31 -24.47 27.92
C ARG A 109 29.78 -24.10 28.10
N LEU A 110 30.25 -23.00 27.49
CA LEU A 110 31.66 -22.65 27.44
C LEU A 110 32.14 -21.66 28.48
N GLN A 111 31.27 -20.91 29.18
CA GLN A 111 31.74 -19.78 30.01
C GLN A 111 30.85 -19.40 31.20
N LYS A 112 30.40 -20.39 31.99
CA LYS A 112 29.55 -20.16 33.18
C LYS A 112 30.12 -19.15 34.20
N HIS A 113 31.45 -19.10 34.37
CA HIS A 113 32.11 -18.16 35.28
C HIS A 113 32.44 -16.79 34.67
N VAL A 114 32.62 -16.70 33.34
CA VAL A 114 32.91 -15.42 32.65
C VAL A 114 31.63 -14.63 32.44
N PHE A 115 30.50 -15.30 32.19
CA PHE A 115 29.21 -14.64 32.00
C PHE A 115 28.64 -14.02 33.28
N GLN A 116 28.90 -14.61 34.45
CA GLN A 116 28.48 -14.04 35.74
C GLN A 116 29.20 -12.71 36.04
N HIS A 117 30.46 -12.54 35.59
CA HIS A 117 31.18 -11.27 35.71
C HIS A 117 30.84 -10.25 34.61
N LEU A 118 30.45 -10.70 33.40
CA LEU A 118 30.04 -9.83 32.29
C LEU A 118 28.57 -9.36 32.40
N ALA A 119 27.66 -10.18 32.93
CA ALA A 119 26.26 -9.84 33.15
C ALA A 119 26.10 -8.69 34.16
N VAL A 120 27.06 -8.51 35.07
CA VAL A 120 27.09 -7.38 36.01
C VAL A 120 27.36 -6.04 35.30
N LYS A 121 27.97 -6.05 34.11
CA LYS A 121 28.30 -4.84 33.34
C LYS A 121 27.33 -4.54 32.20
N ARG A 122 26.60 -5.54 31.70
CA ARG A 122 25.64 -5.38 30.60
C ARG A 122 24.24 -5.12 31.13
N ASN A 123 23.56 -4.14 30.56
CA ASN A 123 22.16 -3.85 30.78
C ASN A 123 21.53 -3.30 29.49
N LEU A 124 20.22 -3.10 29.50
CA LEU A 124 19.49 -2.61 28.32
C LEU A 124 20.07 -1.28 27.78
N GLU A 125 20.52 -0.40 28.66
CA GLU A 125 21.08 0.90 28.26
C GLU A 125 22.46 0.75 27.60
N THR A 126 23.35 -0.08 28.15
CA THR A 126 24.66 -0.33 27.54
C THR A 126 24.54 -1.07 26.21
N ASP A 127 23.54 -1.95 26.09
CA ASP A 127 23.29 -2.72 24.87
C ASP A 127 22.69 -1.82 23.77
N VAL A 128 21.72 -0.95 24.11
CA VAL A 128 21.18 0.04 23.16
C VAL A 128 22.27 1.02 22.71
N LYS A 129 23.13 1.52 23.61
CA LYS A 129 24.30 2.36 23.24
C LYS A 129 25.28 1.64 22.31
N ALA A 130 25.42 0.33 22.46
CA ALA A 130 26.36 -0.42 21.65
C ALA A 130 25.89 -0.57 20.20
N ASP A 131 24.57 -0.71 19.99
CA ASP A 131 24.01 -1.14 18.71
C ASP A 131 23.21 -0.05 17.96
N VAL A 132 22.71 0.97 18.66
CA VAL A 132 22.06 2.14 18.04
C VAL A 132 23.06 3.29 17.89
N ARG A 133 22.88 4.15 16.87
CA ARG A 133 23.76 5.29 16.57
C ARG A 133 22.96 6.57 16.31
N GLY A 134 23.61 7.72 16.47
CA GLY A 134 23.08 9.03 16.11
C GLY A 134 21.99 9.52 17.06
N ASP A 135 21.12 10.42 16.59
CA ASP A 135 20.11 11.08 17.44
C ASP A 135 19.10 10.11 18.06
N LEU A 136 18.83 8.98 17.39
CA LEU A 136 18.00 7.92 17.95
C LEU A 136 18.62 7.30 19.22
N GLU A 137 19.94 7.09 19.24
CA GLU A 137 20.66 6.58 20.42
C GLU A 137 20.40 7.48 21.62
N PHE A 138 20.52 8.81 21.43
CA PHE A 138 20.29 9.79 22.48
C PHE A 138 18.84 9.76 23.00
N VAL A 139 17.85 9.67 22.11
CA VAL A 139 16.44 9.57 22.50
C VAL A 139 16.19 8.34 23.36
N LEU A 140 16.60 7.15 22.89
CA LEU A 140 16.32 5.90 23.58
C LEU A 140 17.07 5.83 24.92
N VAL A 141 18.34 6.23 24.96
CA VAL A 141 19.14 6.25 26.20
C VAL A 141 18.59 7.23 27.23
N ALA A 142 18.11 8.39 26.80
CA ALA A 142 17.49 9.38 27.69
C ALA A 142 16.21 8.84 28.31
N LEU A 143 15.34 8.21 27.52
CA LEU A 143 14.12 7.56 28.02
C LEU A 143 14.42 6.40 28.96
N LEU A 144 15.45 5.61 28.67
CA LEU A 144 15.91 4.50 29.53
C LEU A 144 16.46 4.96 30.88
N GLN A 145 16.66 6.27 31.11
CA GLN A 145 16.91 6.77 32.46
C GLN A 145 15.69 6.59 33.37
N GLY A 146 14.47 6.53 32.81
CA GLY A 146 13.22 6.40 33.56
C GLY A 146 12.93 7.63 34.44
N LYS A 147 13.33 8.82 33.97
CA LYS A 147 13.28 10.07 34.74
C LYS A 147 12.50 11.17 34.02
N ARG A 148 11.50 10.80 33.20
CA ARG A 148 10.59 11.78 32.61
C ARG A 148 9.85 12.53 33.72
N GLU A 149 9.65 13.82 33.56
CA GLU A 149 8.90 14.64 34.50
C GLU A 149 7.46 14.10 34.66
N THR A 150 6.89 14.26 35.86
CA THR A 150 5.50 13.86 36.14
C THR A 150 4.60 15.06 36.45
N SER A 151 5.19 16.17 36.91
CA SER A 151 4.51 17.43 37.16
C SER A 151 4.05 18.12 35.87
N PHE A 152 3.04 18.98 35.98
CA PHE A 152 2.54 19.81 34.89
C PHE A 152 2.81 21.28 35.21
N ASN A 153 3.44 22.00 34.28
CA ASN A 153 3.74 23.43 34.42
C ASN A 153 3.34 24.18 33.15
N GLN A 154 2.30 25.01 33.22
CA GLN A 154 1.78 25.73 32.07
C GLN A 154 2.73 26.79 31.52
N ALA A 155 3.53 27.45 32.36
CA ALA A 155 4.51 28.43 31.90
C ALA A 155 5.62 27.77 31.07
N GLN A 156 6.08 26.59 31.51
CA GLN A 156 7.07 25.77 30.81
C GLN A 156 6.52 25.27 29.45
N VAL A 157 5.24 24.89 29.39
CA VAL A 157 4.58 24.52 28.13
C VAL A 157 4.67 25.64 27.11
N ASN A 158 4.40 26.89 27.50
CA ASN A 158 4.46 28.03 26.59
C ASN A 158 5.90 28.29 26.11
N GLU A 159 6.87 28.28 27.02
CA GLU A 159 8.29 28.46 26.71
C GLU A 159 8.82 27.37 25.77
N ASP A 160 8.55 26.10 26.07
CA ASP A 160 8.96 24.97 25.23
C ASP A 160 8.30 25.02 23.86
N THR A 161 7.04 25.45 23.77
CA THR A 161 6.32 25.59 22.50
C THR A 161 7.00 26.64 21.62
N GLU A 162 7.32 27.81 22.17
CA GLU A 162 8.05 28.86 21.45
C GLU A 162 9.47 28.43 21.08
N ALA A 163 10.14 27.69 21.96
CA ALA A 163 11.47 27.16 21.72
C ALA A 163 11.47 26.14 20.58
N LEU A 164 10.57 25.15 20.59
CA LEU A 164 10.43 24.16 19.51
C LEU A 164 10.12 24.83 18.18
N TYR A 165 9.24 25.83 18.17
CA TYR A 165 8.89 26.54 16.94
C TYR A 165 10.07 27.37 16.41
N SER A 166 10.80 28.04 17.31
CA SER A 166 11.96 28.85 16.94
C SER A 166 13.16 28.01 16.52
N GLY A 167 13.34 26.85 17.16
CA GLY A 167 14.40 25.88 16.90
C GLY A 167 14.09 24.88 15.80
N GLY A 168 12.91 24.91 15.19
CA GLY A 168 12.59 24.18 13.96
C GLY A 168 12.29 25.17 12.85
N GLU A 169 11.01 25.42 12.63
CA GLU A 169 10.49 26.09 11.44
C GLU A 169 10.93 27.55 11.21
N LYS A 170 11.44 28.25 12.24
CA LYS A 170 11.98 29.62 12.07
C LYS A 170 13.44 29.69 11.65
N LYS A 171 14.15 28.57 11.52
CA LYS A 171 15.55 28.54 11.08
C LYS A 171 15.74 27.52 9.97
N VAL A 172 16.88 27.59 9.27
CA VAL A 172 17.25 26.60 8.25
C VAL A 172 17.94 25.42 8.95
N GLY A 173 17.34 24.24 8.83
CA GLY A 173 17.71 23.04 9.60
C GLY A 173 17.05 23.02 10.98
N THR A 174 17.13 21.90 11.68
CA THR A 174 16.41 21.69 12.94
C THR A 174 17.36 21.80 14.13
N ASP A 175 16.84 22.03 15.33
CA ASP A 175 17.57 21.87 16.59
C ASP A 175 17.23 20.49 17.17
N GLU A 176 17.85 19.44 16.64
CA GLU A 176 17.60 18.06 17.07
C GLU A 176 17.90 17.89 18.57
N SER A 177 18.86 18.63 19.11
CA SER A 177 19.18 18.64 20.55
C SER A 177 18.04 19.22 21.39
N LEU A 178 17.45 20.34 20.96
CA LEU A 178 16.30 20.95 21.61
C LEU A 178 15.05 20.07 21.55
N PHE A 179 14.73 19.54 20.36
CA PHE A 179 13.59 18.62 20.16
C PHE A 179 13.74 17.40 21.04
N THR A 180 14.90 16.75 21.00
CA THR A 180 15.21 15.60 21.86
C THR A 180 15.03 15.94 23.32
N ARG A 181 15.67 17.02 23.80
CA ARG A 181 15.60 17.43 25.21
C ARG A 181 14.16 17.60 25.68
N ILE A 182 13.34 18.36 24.97
CA ILE A 182 11.96 18.63 25.39
C ILE A 182 11.11 17.35 25.32
N LEU A 183 11.18 16.62 24.21
CA LEU A 183 10.32 15.45 23.99
C LEU A 183 10.65 14.26 24.89
N VAL A 184 11.89 14.11 25.36
CA VAL A 184 12.25 13.01 26.28
C VAL A 184 12.05 13.36 27.75
N THR A 185 12.12 14.66 28.13
CA THR A 185 12.03 15.05 29.55
C THR A 185 10.63 15.42 30.01
N ARG A 186 9.81 16.08 29.18
CA ARG A 186 8.52 16.62 29.63
C ARG A 186 7.49 15.56 29.96
N SER A 187 6.62 15.83 30.94
CA SER A 187 5.52 14.92 31.28
C SER A 187 4.56 14.73 30.10
N PHE A 188 3.92 13.56 29.99
CA PHE A 188 2.96 13.31 28.91
C PHE A 188 1.82 14.34 28.88
N LYS A 189 1.36 14.81 30.06
CA LYS A 189 0.39 15.91 30.15
C LYS A 189 0.93 17.22 29.56
N SER A 190 2.19 17.54 29.83
CA SER A 190 2.85 18.72 29.25
C SER A 190 3.05 18.56 27.75
N LEU A 191 3.46 17.39 27.25
CA LEU A 191 3.60 17.14 25.81
C LEU A 191 2.27 17.25 25.06
N ARG A 192 1.18 16.75 25.63
CA ARG A 192 -0.17 16.95 25.08
C ARG A 192 -0.53 18.45 25.02
N ALA A 193 -0.26 19.18 26.09
CA ALA A 193 -0.51 20.63 26.13
C ALA A 193 0.41 21.41 25.18
N ILE A 194 1.67 21.00 25.01
CA ILE A 194 2.61 21.55 24.03
C ILE A 194 2.08 21.27 22.62
N ASN A 195 1.58 20.06 22.32
CA ASN A 195 1.01 19.77 21.02
C ASN A 195 -0.17 20.72 20.69
N GLU A 196 -1.06 20.96 21.66
CA GLU A 196 -2.17 21.90 21.52
C GLU A 196 -1.71 23.36 21.42
N ALA A 197 -0.71 23.76 22.21
CA ALA A 197 -0.14 25.10 22.18
C ALA A 197 0.65 25.37 20.88
N TYR A 198 1.40 24.38 20.40
CA TYR A 198 2.14 24.40 19.14
C TYR A 198 1.17 24.51 17.97
N LYS A 199 0.05 23.77 18.00
CA LYS A 199 -1.03 23.91 17.03
C LYS A 199 -1.60 25.33 16.98
N LYS A 200 -1.72 25.99 18.12
CA LYS A 200 -2.13 27.40 18.20
C LYS A 200 -1.05 28.37 17.69
N LEU A 201 0.23 28.08 17.96
CA LEU A 201 1.37 28.93 17.59
C LEU A 201 1.75 28.83 16.10
N ALA A 202 1.92 27.61 15.58
CA ALA A 202 2.43 27.31 14.25
C ALA A 202 1.34 27.07 13.20
N GLY A 203 0.08 26.85 13.63
CA GLY A 203 -1.05 26.55 12.73
C GLY A 203 -1.11 25.09 12.27
N HIS A 204 -0.24 24.23 12.78
CA HIS A 204 -0.34 22.77 12.70
C HIS A 204 0.22 22.14 13.97
N ASP A 205 -0.15 20.89 14.23
CA ASP A 205 0.32 20.18 15.42
C ASP A 205 1.83 19.89 15.39
N LEU A 206 2.35 19.50 16.56
CA LEU A 206 3.76 19.22 16.75
C LEU A 206 4.20 17.97 15.96
N LEU A 207 3.29 17.00 15.75
CA LEU A 207 3.56 15.81 14.93
C LEU A 207 3.97 16.20 13.51
N LYS A 208 3.21 17.09 12.86
CA LYS A 208 3.52 17.59 11.52
C LYS A 208 4.81 18.41 11.47
N ALA A 209 5.16 19.11 12.54
CA ALA A 209 6.44 19.81 12.63
C ALA A 209 7.60 18.81 12.61
N ILE A 210 7.51 17.78 13.47
CA ILE A 210 8.52 16.70 13.54
C ILE A 210 8.69 16.00 12.19
N GLU A 211 7.58 15.68 11.48
CA GLU A 211 7.62 15.01 10.17
C GLU A 211 8.34 15.81 9.07
N LYS A 212 8.27 17.14 9.12
CA LYS A 212 8.93 18.01 8.13
C LYS A 212 10.40 18.25 8.45
N GLU A 213 10.70 18.36 9.73
CA GLU A 213 12.00 18.80 10.26
C GLU A 213 12.96 17.62 10.45
N THR A 214 12.44 16.41 10.69
CA THR A 214 13.24 15.23 10.99
C THR A 214 12.96 14.10 10.00
N SER A 215 13.80 13.05 9.99
CA SER A 215 13.57 11.88 9.12
C SER A 215 14.06 10.59 9.77
N GLY A 216 13.77 9.45 9.12
CA GLY A 216 14.23 8.13 9.55
C GLY A 216 13.67 7.69 10.91
N ASP A 217 14.44 6.87 11.62
CA ASP A 217 14.02 6.30 12.90
C ASP A 217 14.00 7.32 14.04
N TYR A 218 14.80 8.39 13.94
CA TYR A 218 14.74 9.54 14.85
C TYR A 218 13.35 10.21 14.79
N MET A 219 12.87 10.53 13.59
CA MET A 219 11.52 11.06 13.38
C MET A 219 10.45 10.12 13.96
N ARG A 220 10.58 8.81 13.69
CA ARG A 220 9.62 7.81 14.17
C ARG A 220 9.57 7.77 15.70
N ALA A 221 10.71 7.82 16.38
CA ALA A 221 10.78 7.86 17.83
C ALA A 221 10.06 9.09 18.40
N LEU A 222 10.33 10.28 17.85
CA LEU A 222 9.70 11.52 18.30
C LEU A 222 8.17 11.51 18.10
N ILE A 223 7.71 11.04 16.93
CA ILE A 223 6.28 10.86 16.64
C ILE A 223 5.63 9.90 17.64
N THR A 224 6.24 8.74 17.90
CA THR A 224 5.71 7.74 18.84
C THR A 224 5.59 8.30 20.26
N ILE A 225 6.56 9.09 20.72
CA ILE A 225 6.51 9.77 22.03
C ILE A 225 5.28 10.70 22.11
N VAL A 226 5.09 11.55 21.10
CA VAL A 226 4.00 12.53 21.09
C VAL A 226 2.65 11.83 20.93
N LYS A 227 2.52 10.85 20.04
CA LYS A 227 1.31 10.02 19.89
C LYS A 227 0.96 9.32 21.20
N THR A 228 1.93 8.75 21.90
CA THR A 228 1.72 8.13 23.22
C THR A 228 1.20 9.14 24.23
N ALA A 229 1.75 10.36 24.25
CA ALA A 229 1.32 11.43 25.16
C ALA A 229 -0.13 11.88 24.89
N ILE A 230 -0.51 11.97 23.62
CA ILE A 230 -1.86 12.32 23.18
C ILE A 230 -2.82 11.20 23.55
N ASN A 231 -2.58 9.99 23.03
CA ASN A 231 -3.42 8.84 23.21
C ASN A 231 -2.59 7.55 23.11
N LYS A 232 -2.10 7.07 24.26
CA LYS A 232 -1.35 5.80 24.35
C LYS A 232 -2.12 4.65 23.74
N ASN A 233 -3.43 4.64 23.93
CA ASN A 233 -4.28 3.55 23.48
C ASN A 233 -4.32 3.44 21.95
N GLU A 234 -4.57 4.56 21.27
CA GLU A 234 -4.53 4.66 19.82
C GLU A 234 -3.14 4.42 19.25
N CYS A 235 -2.09 4.90 19.93
CA CYS A 235 -0.70 4.63 19.54
C CYS A 235 -0.37 3.12 19.57
N ILE A 236 -0.87 2.37 20.55
CA ILE A 236 -0.70 0.90 20.60
C ILE A 236 -1.52 0.21 19.51
N ALA A 237 -2.73 0.71 19.21
CA ALA A 237 -3.53 0.20 18.10
C ALA A 237 -2.85 0.43 16.74
N ASP A 238 -2.21 1.59 16.53
CA ASP A 238 -1.38 1.87 15.35
C ASP A 238 -0.22 0.87 15.24
N ILE A 239 0.49 0.60 16.34
CA ILE A 239 1.60 -0.39 16.36
C ILE A 239 1.08 -1.79 16.04
N LEU A 240 -0.08 -2.19 16.57
CA LEU A 240 -0.72 -3.47 16.28
C LEU A 240 -1.10 -3.56 14.80
N TYR A 241 -1.76 -2.52 14.28
CA TYR A 241 -2.15 -2.42 12.88
C TYR A 241 -0.92 -2.49 11.96
N ASN A 242 0.13 -1.71 12.25
CA ASN A 242 1.36 -1.70 11.46
C ASN A 242 2.12 -3.04 11.49
N SER A 243 1.91 -3.85 12.54
CA SER A 243 2.45 -5.22 12.59
C SER A 243 1.72 -6.18 11.64
N MET A 244 0.52 -5.81 11.17
CA MET A 244 -0.31 -6.58 10.22
C MET A 244 -0.42 -5.90 8.85
N ALA A 245 -0.08 -4.61 8.75
CA ALA A 245 -0.13 -3.84 7.52
C ALA A 245 1.07 -4.16 6.63
N GLY A 246 0.86 -4.22 5.32
CA GLY A 246 1.88 -4.61 4.35
C GLY A 246 1.71 -6.05 3.83
N ALA A 247 2.76 -6.63 3.25
CA ALA A 247 2.78 -8.01 2.79
C ALA A 247 3.48 -8.89 3.83
N GLY A 248 2.75 -9.85 4.41
CA GLY A 248 3.17 -10.61 5.58
C GLY A 248 2.80 -9.94 6.90
N THR A 249 2.88 -10.69 8.00
CA THR A 249 2.76 -10.19 9.36
C THR A 249 4.15 -10.12 9.99
N HIS A 250 4.42 -9.06 10.75
CA HIS A 250 5.57 -9.06 11.66
C HIS A 250 5.22 -9.92 12.87
N ASP A 251 5.13 -11.24 12.68
CA ASP A 251 4.53 -12.19 13.64
C ASP A 251 5.14 -12.07 15.05
N ASP A 252 6.47 -11.90 15.15
CA ASP A 252 7.16 -11.65 16.42
C ASP A 252 6.67 -10.35 17.11
N ASN A 253 6.44 -9.27 16.35
CA ASN A 253 5.93 -7.99 16.86
C ASN A 253 4.42 -8.06 17.17
N LEU A 254 3.64 -8.71 16.32
CA LEU A 254 2.21 -8.96 16.52
C LEU A 254 1.98 -9.77 17.80
N ILE A 255 2.70 -10.88 17.96
CA ILE A 255 2.64 -11.73 19.16
C ILE A 255 3.12 -10.94 20.39
N ARG A 256 4.18 -10.13 20.28
CA ARG A 256 4.64 -9.26 21.37
C ARG A 256 3.52 -8.31 21.80
N VAL A 257 2.93 -7.55 20.88
CA VAL A 257 1.91 -6.53 21.19
C VAL A 257 0.66 -7.20 21.77
N ILE A 258 0.21 -8.32 21.20
CA ILE A 258 -0.91 -9.07 21.78
C ILE A 258 -0.56 -9.52 23.20
N MET A 259 0.54 -10.23 23.41
CA MET A 259 0.88 -10.81 24.72
C MET A 259 1.20 -9.73 25.78
N ALA A 260 1.78 -8.60 25.38
CA ALA A 260 2.14 -7.51 26.28
C ALA A 260 0.93 -6.67 26.72
N TYR A 261 -0.18 -6.68 25.97
CA TYR A 261 -1.35 -5.83 26.21
C TYR A 261 -2.69 -6.62 26.33
N SER A 262 -2.68 -7.95 26.20
CA SER A 262 -3.89 -8.80 26.21
C SER A 262 -4.56 -8.99 27.56
N GLU A 263 -3.85 -8.85 28.68
CA GLU A 263 -4.44 -9.14 30.01
C GLU A 263 -5.22 -7.97 30.62
N ALA A 264 -5.08 -6.75 30.09
CA ALA A 264 -5.72 -5.56 30.67
C ALA A 264 -6.45 -4.66 29.66
N SER A 265 -6.25 -4.82 28.35
CA SER A 265 -6.60 -3.73 27.42
C SER A 265 -7.15 -4.14 26.06
N LEU A 266 -7.04 -5.40 25.62
CA LEU A 266 -7.55 -5.79 24.29
C LEU A 266 -9.08 -5.71 24.16
N GLN A 267 -9.85 -5.87 25.25
CA GLN A 267 -11.30 -5.64 25.23
C GLN A 267 -11.66 -4.16 24.99
N PHE A 268 -10.87 -3.23 25.51
CA PHE A 268 -11.06 -1.79 25.25
C PHE A 268 -10.55 -1.35 23.87
N TYR A 269 -9.50 -2.00 23.36
CA TYR A 269 -8.95 -1.73 22.03
C TYR A 269 -9.82 -2.26 20.89
N ALA A 270 -10.44 -3.43 21.06
CA ALA A 270 -11.40 -3.96 20.11
C ALA A 270 -12.62 -3.03 19.96
N GLN A 271 -13.08 -2.42 21.06
CA GLN A 271 -14.13 -1.39 21.03
C GLN A 271 -13.67 -0.10 20.33
N GLY A 272 -12.44 0.36 20.56
CA GLY A 272 -11.87 1.51 19.84
C GLY A 272 -11.68 1.25 18.34
N LEU A 273 -11.29 0.03 17.97
CA LEU A 273 -11.20 -0.41 16.57
C LEU A 273 -12.59 -0.56 15.94
N GLU A 274 -13.58 -1.10 16.66
CA GLU A 274 -14.97 -1.21 16.19
C GLU A 274 -15.65 0.14 16.02
N VAL A 275 -15.34 1.14 16.86
CA VAL A 275 -15.82 2.52 16.72
C VAL A 275 -15.12 3.23 15.57
N ALA A 276 -13.78 3.12 15.45
CA ALA A 276 -13.04 3.69 14.33
C ALA A 276 -13.36 3.01 12.99
N HIS A 277 -13.61 1.69 12.98
CA HIS A 277 -14.13 0.96 11.82
C HIS A 277 -15.59 1.28 11.56
N ARG A 278 -16.45 1.48 12.58
CA ARG A 278 -17.82 1.97 12.36
C ARG A 278 -17.82 3.38 11.82
N GLU A 279 -16.90 4.26 12.17
CA GLU A 279 -16.86 5.63 11.62
C GLU A 279 -16.25 5.68 10.22
N LYS A 280 -15.22 4.87 9.93
CA LYS A 280 -14.71 4.68 8.55
C LYS A 280 -15.71 3.97 7.65
N ASN A 281 -16.37 2.93 8.16
CA ASN A 281 -17.36 2.16 7.39
C ASN A 281 -18.73 2.84 7.36
N ALA A 282 -19.09 3.69 8.34
CA ALA A 282 -20.29 4.54 8.26
C ALA A 282 -20.04 5.75 7.36
N ALA A 283 -18.81 6.27 7.24
CA ALA A 283 -18.48 7.22 6.18
C ALA A 283 -18.54 6.55 4.79
N ALA A 284 -18.06 5.30 4.67
CA ALA A 284 -18.19 4.50 3.44
C ALA A 284 -19.64 4.07 3.16
N SER A 285 -20.45 3.75 4.17
CA SER A 285 -21.85 3.28 4.02
C SER A 285 -22.85 4.42 3.98
N ALA A 286 -22.55 5.60 4.54
CA ALA A 286 -23.36 6.80 4.37
C ALA A 286 -23.24 7.33 2.94
N THR A 287 -22.08 7.13 2.30
CA THR A 287 -21.91 7.37 0.86
C THR A 287 -22.66 6.32 0.01
N SER A 288 -23.00 5.17 0.59
CA SER A 288 -23.81 4.12 -0.06
C SER A 288 -25.33 4.25 0.17
N ARG A 289 -25.81 5.06 1.13
CA ARG A 289 -27.25 5.16 1.43
C ARG A 289 -28.04 6.13 0.55
N GLN A 290 -27.39 6.79 -0.41
CA GLN A 290 -28.04 7.52 -1.50
C GLN A 290 -27.25 7.34 -2.81
N GLN A 291 -27.02 6.09 -3.22
CA GLN A 291 -26.77 5.79 -4.63
C GLN A 291 -27.90 4.91 -5.15
N THR A 292 -29.06 5.54 -5.29
CA THR A 292 -30.03 5.15 -6.32
C THR A 292 -29.24 4.90 -7.60
N CYS A 293 -29.38 3.70 -8.18
CA CYS A 293 -28.82 3.32 -9.47
C CYS A 293 -29.28 4.33 -10.53
N VAL A 294 -28.49 5.40 -10.71
CA VAL A 294 -28.56 6.28 -11.86
C VAL A 294 -27.42 5.84 -12.77
N ARG A 295 -27.77 5.18 -13.86
CA ARG A 295 -26.86 4.90 -14.98
C ARG A 295 -26.39 6.23 -15.57
N VAL A 296 -25.37 6.84 -14.99
CA VAL A 296 -24.49 7.67 -15.77
C VAL A 296 -23.68 6.69 -16.60
N ARG A 297 -23.84 6.71 -17.93
CA ARG A 297 -22.88 6.08 -18.84
C ARG A 297 -21.55 6.81 -18.64
N ALA A 298 -20.79 6.43 -17.61
CA ALA A 298 -19.43 6.89 -17.43
C ALA A 298 -18.66 6.44 -18.67
N ARG A 299 -18.14 7.43 -19.41
CA ARG A 299 -17.36 7.18 -20.61
C ARG A 299 -16.05 6.55 -20.16
N VAL A 300 -15.86 5.27 -20.47
CA VAL A 300 -14.64 4.52 -20.16
C VAL A 300 -13.44 5.24 -20.78
N MET A 301 -12.41 5.57 -20.01
CA MET A 301 -11.32 6.44 -20.43
C MET A 301 -9.96 5.74 -20.55
N ALA A 302 -9.44 5.72 -21.78
CA ALA A 302 -8.09 5.25 -22.11
C ALA A 302 -7.03 6.29 -21.69
N THR A 303 -5.79 5.85 -21.45
CA THR A 303 -4.66 6.79 -21.26
C THR A 303 -3.86 7.06 -22.53
N VAL A 304 -4.04 6.22 -23.55
CA VAL A 304 -3.43 6.36 -24.87
C VAL A 304 -4.54 6.62 -25.88
N HIS A 305 -4.40 7.67 -26.69
CA HIS A 305 -5.31 7.95 -27.81
C HIS A 305 -4.53 8.16 -29.12
N PRO A 306 -5.23 8.12 -30.27
CA PRO A 306 -4.59 8.36 -31.56
C PRO A 306 -3.94 9.75 -31.64
N ALA A 307 -2.68 9.80 -32.04
CA ALA A 307 -1.98 11.04 -32.34
C ALA A 307 -2.62 11.76 -33.54
N ALA A 308 -2.92 13.05 -33.40
CA ALA A 308 -3.69 13.82 -34.39
C ALA A 308 -2.97 14.01 -35.74
N ASN A 309 -1.65 14.20 -35.74
CA ASN A 309 -0.83 14.41 -36.95
C ASN A 309 0.00 13.17 -37.26
N PHE A 310 -0.62 11.99 -37.20
CA PHE A 310 0.08 10.73 -37.36
C PHE A 310 0.63 10.55 -38.78
N ASN A 311 1.92 10.22 -38.86
CA ASN A 311 2.60 9.87 -40.10
C ASN A 311 3.43 8.60 -39.86
N ALA A 312 2.90 7.46 -40.31
CA ALA A 312 3.54 6.17 -40.14
C ALA A 312 4.93 6.08 -40.79
N HIS A 313 5.18 6.82 -41.87
CA HIS A 313 6.47 6.85 -42.56
C HIS A 313 7.52 7.58 -41.71
N ALA A 314 7.18 8.78 -41.21
CA ALA A 314 8.08 9.56 -40.37
C ALA A 314 8.38 8.86 -39.04
N ASP A 315 7.38 8.22 -38.43
CA ASP A 315 7.57 7.44 -37.20
C ASP A 315 8.43 6.18 -37.46
N ALA A 316 8.22 5.48 -38.58
CA ALA A 316 9.05 4.34 -38.96
C ALA A 316 10.51 4.74 -39.20
N GLU A 317 10.75 5.87 -39.87
CA GLU A 317 12.09 6.41 -40.07
C GLU A 317 12.75 6.82 -38.75
N THR A 318 11.99 7.47 -37.86
CA THR A 318 12.47 7.86 -36.52
C THR A 318 12.88 6.64 -35.70
N LEU A 319 12.05 5.60 -35.67
CA LEU A 319 12.37 4.34 -34.98
C LEU A 319 13.56 3.62 -35.62
N TYR A 320 13.67 3.62 -36.96
CA TYR A 320 14.81 3.03 -37.65
C TYR A 320 16.11 3.71 -37.25
N ASN A 321 16.13 5.05 -37.27
CA ASN A 321 17.30 5.83 -36.89
C ASN A 321 17.66 5.66 -35.40
N ALA A 322 16.67 5.52 -34.51
CA ALA A 322 16.89 5.24 -33.09
C ALA A 322 17.53 3.86 -32.83
N MET A 323 17.34 2.91 -33.74
CA MET A 323 17.90 1.54 -33.66
C MET A 323 19.11 1.32 -34.58
N LYS A 324 19.53 2.34 -35.34
CA LYS A 324 20.59 2.21 -36.33
C LYS A 324 21.94 2.63 -35.75
N GLY A 325 22.83 1.66 -35.55
CA GLY A 325 24.23 1.92 -35.20
C GLY A 325 24.72 1.08 -34.02
N LEU A 326 25.76 1.55 -33.33
CA LEU A 326 26.20 0.96 -32.07
C LEU A 326 25.40 1.59 -30.92
N GLY A 327 24.45 0.83 -30.37
CA GLY A 327 23.55 1.28 -29.32
C GLY A 327 22.15 1.61 -29.84
N THR A 328 21.25 1.88 -28.89
CA THR A 328 19.83 2.15 -29.12
C THR A 328 19.48 3.46 -28.44
N ASP A 329 18.64 4.29 -29.04
CA ASP A 329 18.07 5.47 -28.40
C ASP A 329 16.70 5.11 -27.80
N GLU A 330 16.70 4.60 -26.56
CA GLU A 330 15.48 4.18 -25.88
C GLU A 330 14.51 5.35 -25.64
N ASP A 331 15.02 6.58 -25.43
CA ASP A 331 14.18 7.76 -25.20
C ASP A 331 13.34 8.10 -26.44
N VAL A 332 13.91 7.99 -27.65
CA VAL A 332 13.15 8.16 -28.90
C VAL A 332 12.11 7.04 -29.09
N ILE A 333 12.47 5.79 -28.77
CA ILE A 333 11.53 4.67 -28.84
C ILE A 333 10.35 4.88 -27.89
N ILE A 334 10.62 5.34 -26.66
CA ILE A 334 9.60 5.68 -25.67
C ILE A 334 8.71 6.80 -26.22
N GLU A 335 9.29 7.93 -26.63
CA GLU A 335 8.57 9.11 -27.12
C GLU A 335 7.64 8.79 -28.30
N VAL A 336 8.07 7.92 -29.22
CA VAL A 336 7.22 7.50 -30.35
C VAL A 336 6.15 6.53 -29.86
N LEU A 337 6.53 5.41 -29.24
CA LEU A 337 5.58 4.31 -29.00
C LEU A 337 4.59 4.62 -27.87
N SER A 338 4.97 5.31 -26.80
CA SER A 338 4.03 5.64 -25.71
C SER A 338 2.92 6.59 -26.15
N HIS A 339 3.12 7.30 -27.27
CA HIS A 339 2.21 8.33 -27.78
C HIS A 339 1.53 7.99 -29.11
N ARG A 340 1.34 6.70 -29.38
CA ARG A 340 0.60 6.20 -30.55
C ARG A 340 -0.41 5.18 -30.07
N SER A 341 -1.63 5.25 -30.61
CA SER A 341 -2.63 4.21 -30.33
C SER A 341 -2.16 2.85 -30.86
N LEU A 342 -2.79 1.77 -30.40
CA LEU A 342 -2.54 0.43 -30.90
C LEU A 342 -2.60 0.36 -32.44
N GLU A 343 -3.63 0.95 -33.05
CA GLU A 343 -3.81 0.98 -34.51
C GLU A 343 -2.67 1.72 -35.21
N GLN A 344 -2.22 2.84 -34.63
CA GLN A 344 -1.10 3.62 -35.16
C GLN A 344 0.22 2.86 -35.04
N ARG A 345 0.48 2.18 -33.92
CA ARG A 345 1.66 1.32 -33.75
C ARG A 345 1.69 0.19 -34.79
N GLN A 346 0.55 -0.44 -35.08
CA GLN A 346 0.44 -1.48 -36.11
C GLN A 346 0.62 -0.90 -37.53
N ALA A 347 0.17 0.33 -37.79
CA ALA A 347 0.45 1.04 -39.04
C ALA A 347 1.94 1.38 -39.20
N ILE A 348 2.63 1.78 -38.12
CA ILE A 348 4.08 1.98 -38.10
C ILE A 348 4.79 0.66 -38.39
N GLU A 349 4.39 -0.45 -37.75
CA GLU A 349 4.96 -1.79 -38.00
C GLU A 349 4.87 -2.16 -39.49
N THR A 350 3.69 -1.98 -40.08
CA THR A 350 3.45 -2.29 -41.50
C THR A 350 4.32 -1.41 -42.41
N THR A 351 4.42 -0.12 -42.10
CA THR A 351 5.18 0.86 -42.87
C THR A 351 6.69 0.62 -42.76
N PHE A 352 7.19 0.32 -41.56
CA PHE A 352 8.58 -0.02 -41.29
C PHE A 352 9.02 -1.24 -42.10
N LYS A 353 8.17 -2.29 -42.16
CA LYS A 353 8.43 -3.48 -42.98
C LYS A 353 8.47 -3.18 -44.47
N SER A 354 7.59 -2.30 -44.94
CA SER A 354 7.55 -1.89 -46.35
C SER A 354 8.82 -1.13 -46.78
N ILE A 355 9.29 -0.21 -45.94
CA ILE A 355 10.44 0.67 -46.26
C ILE A 355 11.78 -0.05 -46.09
N TYR A 356 11.94 -0.78 -44.98
CA TYR A 356 13.25 -1.34 -44.60
C TYR A 356 13.36 -2.84 -44.85
N GLY A 357 12.27 -3.54 -45.19
CA GLY A 357 12.25 -4.99 -45.34
C GLY A 357 12.46 -5.75 -44.02
N MET A 358 12.40 -5.04 -42.88
CA MET A 358 12.68 -5.55 -41.54
C MET A 358 11.39 -5.60 -40.71
N ASP A 359 11.24 -6.61 -39.87
CA ASP A 359 10.11 -6.69 -38.93
C ASP A 359 10.37 -5.79 -37.71
N LEU A 360 9.49 -4.81 -37.47
CA LEU A 360 9.70 -3.82 -36.40
C LEU A 360 9.71 -4.48 -35.02
N LYS A 361 8.80 -5.40 -34.74
CA LYS A 361 8.73 -6.10 -33.45
C LYS A 361 9.99 -6.93 -33.23
N GLU A 362 10.48 -7.65 -34.25
CA GLU A 362 11.74 -8.38 -34.15
C GLU A 362 12.95 -7.47 -33.97
N THR A 363 12.96 -6.30 -34.61
CA THR A 363 14.04 -5.32 -34.46
C THR A 363 14.07 -4.78 -33.03
N LEU A 364 12.93 -4.29 -32.51
CA LEU A 364 12.78 -3.87 -31.12
C LEU A 364 13.12 -5.00 -30.12
N HIS A 365 12.80 -6.26 -30.45
CA HIS A 365 13.15 -7.40 -29.61
C HIS A 365 14.66 -7.57 -29.41
N LYS A 366 15.44 -7.31 -30.47
CA LYS A 366 16.90 -7.45 -30.50
C LYS A 366 17.58 -6.28 -29.80
N GLU A 367 17.05 -5.08 -30.00
CA GLU A 367 17.61 -3.84 -29.45
C GLU A 367 17.28 -3.64 -27.97
N LEU A 368 16.11 -4.09 -27.52
CA LEU A 368 15.65 -3.88 -26.15
C LEU A 368 15.89 -5.09 -25.25
N SER A 369 15.80 -4.88 -23.93
CA SER A 369 15.91 -5.98 -22.95
C SER A 369 14.99 -5.81 -21.74
N GLY A 370 14.97 -6.83 -20.87
CA GLY A 370 14.20 -6.82 -19.62
C GLY A 370 12.68 -6.62 -19.81
N TYR A 371 12.06 -6.01 -18.80
CA TYR A 371 10.64 -5.67 -18.78
C TYR A 371 10.30 -4.45 -19.63
N PHE A 372 11.27 -3.58 -19.93
CA PHE A 372 11.06 -2.51 -20.92
C PHE A 372 10.74 -3.11 -22.30
N ARG A 373 11.52 -4.10 -22.75
CA ARG A 373 11.22 -4.87 -23.97
C ARG A 373 9.84 -5.53 -23.90
N LEU A 374 9.47 -6.09 -22.75
CA LEU A 374 8.16 -6.73 -22.59
C LEU A 374 7.02 -5.73 -22.78
N ALA A 375 7.11 -4.58 -22.12
CA ALA A 375 6.14 -3.50 -22.20
C ALA A 375 6.01 -2.96 -23.63
N VAL A 376 7.13 -2.71 -24.31
CA VAL A 376 7.14 -2.30 -25.72
C VAL A 376 6.48 -3.34 -26.61
N HIS A 377 6.75 -4.63 -26.43
CA HIS A 377 6.09 -5.67 -27.20
C HIS A 377 4.58 -5.71 -26.95
N TYR A 378 4.14 -5.71 -25.69
CA TYR A 378 2.73 -5.72 -25.34
C TYR A 378 1.97 -4.54 -25.92
N SER A 379 2.64 -3.40 -26.09
CA SER A 379 2.06 -2.20 -26.69
C SER A 379 1.54 -2.36 -28.13
N PHE A 380 1.93 -3.44 -28.84
CA PHE A 380 1.47 -3.77 -30.22
C PHE A 380 0.27 -4.74 -30.26
N TYR A 381 -0.27 -5.12 -29.10
CA TYR A 381 -1.34 -6.10 -28.98
C TYR A 381 -2.54 -5.51 -28.21
N ASP A 382 -3.74 -6.00 -28.52
CA ASP A 382 -4.94 -5.67 -27.77
C ASP A 382 -4.99 -6.40 -26.41
N MET A 383 -5.95 -6.01 -25.58
CA MET A 383 -6.16 -6.58 -24.25
C MET A 383 -6.29 -8.11 -24.28
N ALA A 384 -7.04 -8.66 -25.24
CA ALA A 384 -7.28 -10.10 -25.35
C ALA A 384 -5.98 -10.86 -25.63
N HIS A 385 -5.13 -10.36 -26.53
CA HIS A 385 -3.83 -10.97 -26.84
C HIS A 385 -2.81 -10.83 -25.70
N VAL A 386 -2.78 -9.68 -25.00
CA VAL A 386 -1.93 -9.49 -23.82
C VAL A 386 -2.34 -10.47 -22.72
N ASN A 387 -3.64 -10.59 -22.44
CA ASN A 387 -4.17 -11.52 -21.44
C ASN A 387 -4.00 -12.99 -21.86
N ALA A 388 -4.18 -13.33 -23.14
CA ALA A 388 -3.96 -14.68 -23.64
C ALA A 388 -2.49 -15.12 -23.49
N LEU A 389 -1.53 -14.20 -23.66
CA LEU A 389 -0.13 -14.49 -23.37
C LEU A 389 0.11 -14.68 -21.87
N ALA A 390 -0.46 -13.83 -21.02
CA ALA A 390 -0.34 -13.96 -19.58
C ALA A 390 -0.83 -15.34 -19.11
N LEU A 391 -2.01 -15.77 -19.59
CA LEU A 391 -2.54 -17.11 -19.31
C LEU A 391 -1.63 -18.23 -19.84
N TYR A 392 -1.13 -18.10 -21.06
CA TYR A 392 -0.19 -19.09 -21.60
C TYR A 392 1.07 -19.21 -20.76
N ARG A 393 1.63 -18.09 -20.29
CA ARG A 393 2.83 -18.08 -19.45
C ARG A 393 2.56 -18.61 -18.05
N ALA A 394 1.41 -18.27 -17.48
CA ALA A 394 0.95 -18.77 -16.19
C ALA A 394 0.81 -20.31 -16.18
N MET A 395 0.47 -20.91 -17.32
CA MET A 395 0.36 -22.37 -17.50
C MET A 395 1.59 -22.99 -18.19
N LYS A 396 2.71 -22.26 -18.31
CA LYS A 396 3.91 -22.76 -18.98
C LYS A 396 5.00 -23.06 -17.97
N GLY A 397 5.23 -24.34 -17.73
CA GLY A 397 6.40 -24.81 -16.98
C GLY A 397 6.01 -25.85 -15.95
N LEU A 398 6.76 -25.90 -14.86
CA LEU A 398 6.38 -26.68 -13.69
C LEU A 398 5.62 -25.77 -12.73
N GLY A 399 4.37 -26.14 -12.42
CA GLY A 399 3.45 -25.32 -11.63
C GLY A 399 2.61 -24.38 -12.49
N THR A 400 1.63 -23.77 -11.86
CA THR A 400 0.68 -22.85 -12.47
C THR A 400 0.73 -21.53 -11.68
N ASP A 401 0.54 -20.39 -12.34
CA ASP A 401 0.31 -19.11 -11.65
C ASP A 401 -1.21 -18.88 -11.54
N GLU A 402 -1.80 -19.39 -10.46
CA GLU A 402 -3.24 -19.34 -10.23
C GLU A 402 -3.76 -17.89 -10.13
N THR A 403 -2.94 -16.96 -9.63
CA THR A 403 -3.31 -15.55 -9.51
C THR A 403 -3.59 -14.91 -10.87
N VAL A 404 -2.75 -15.21 -11.87
CA VAL A 404 -2.95 -14.73 -13.24
C VAL A 404 -4.21 -15.33 -13.87
N LEU A 405 -4.49 -16.61 -13.61
CA LEU A 405 -5.71 -17.27 -14.08
C LEU A 405 -6.95 -16.60 -13.49
N ILE A 406 -6.95 -16.32 -12.18
CA ILE A 406 -8.03 -15.66 -11.46
C ILE A 406 -8.25 -14.24 -11.99
N ASP A 407 -7.21 -13.40 -11.99
CA ASP A 407 -7.28 -11.99 -12.38
C ASP A 407 -7.89 -11.81 -13.77
N VAL A 408 -7.50 -12.67 -14.72
CA VAL A 408 -7.94 -12.59 -16.11
C VAL A 408 -9.31 -13.21 -16.28
N ILE A 409 -9.50 -14.49 -15.92
CA ILE A 409 -10.72 -15.23 -16.28
C ILE A 409 -11.90 -14.77 -15.43
N CYS A 410 -11.72 -14.52 -14.14
CA CYS A 410 -12.81 -14.14 -13.24
C CYS A 410 -13.26 -12.69 -13.42
N SER A 411 -12.45 -11.84 -14.07
CA SER A 411 -12.85 -10.46 -14.35
C SER A 411 -13.52 -10.25 -15.71
N CYS A 412 -13.46 -11.24 -16.62
CA CYS A 412 -13.96 -11.09 -17.99
C CYS A 412 -15.50 -11.18 -18.10
N THR A 413 -16.04 -10.38 -19.02
CA THR A 413 -17.40 -10.49 -19.55
C THR A 413 -17.50 -11.60 -20.60
N ASN A 414 -18.72 -12.02 -20.95
CA ASN A 414 -18.93 -13.02 -22.03
C ASN A 414 -18.23 -12.63 -23.35
N LYS A 415 -18.29 -11.34 -23.72
CA LYS A 415 -17.63 -10.82 -24.92
C LYS A 415 -16.12 -10.96 -24.82
N GLU A 416 -15.52 -10.53 -23.70
CA GLU A 416 -14.07 -10.61 -23.51
C GLU A 416 -13.58 -12.05 -23.38
N ILE A 417 -14.37 -12.98 -22.80
CA ILE A 417 -14.06 -14.42 -22.81
C ILE A 417 -13.99 -14.95 -24.24
N HIS A 418 -14.92 -14.54 -25.11
CA HIS A 418 -14.90 -14.94 -26.52
C HIS A 418 -13.66 -14.40 -27.23
N GLU A 419 -13.39 -13.10 -27.11
CA GLU A 419 -12.19 -12.44 -27.68
C GLU A 419 -10.89 -13.07 -27.15
N LEU A 420 -10.84 -13.41 -25.86
CA LEU A 420 -9.70 -14.07 -25.21
C LEU A 420 -9.45 -15.48 -25.77
N ARG A 421 -10.51 -16.27 -25.99
CA ARG A 421 -10.40 -17.61 -26.59
C ARG A 421 -9.96 -17.55 -28.04
N GLU A 422 -10.43 -16.57 -28.80
CA GLU A 422 -9.95 -16.33 -30.17
C GLU A 422 -8.47 -15.93 -30.17
N ALA A 423 -8.09 -14.96 -29.34
CA ALA A 423 -6.71 -14.50 -29.20
C ALA A 423 -5.75 -15.62 -28.75
N TYR A 424 -6.20 -16.55 -27.90
CA TYR A 424 -5.40 -17.70 -27.46
C TYR A 424 -5.03 -18.67 -28.60
N ASN A 425 -5.92 -18.76 -29.61
CA ASN A 425 -5.72 -19.61 -30.78
C ASN A 425 -5.17 -18.83 -31.99
N ASP A 426 -5.07 -17.49 -31.91
CA ASP A 426 -4.56 -16.66 -32.99
C ASP A 426 -3.05 -16.89 -33.20
N SER A 427 -2.66 -16.99 -34.47
CA SER A 427 -1.28 -16.89 -34.95
C SER A 427 -0.49 -15.72 -34.35
N LYS A 428 -1.14 -14.58 -34.08
CA LYS A 428 -0.52 -13.42 -33.42
C LYS A 428 0.05 -13.78 -32.05
N LEU A 429 -0.61 -14.65 -31.30
CA LEU A 429 -0.10 -15.09 -30.00
C LEU A 429 1.19 -15.91 -30.17
N CYS A 430 1.32 -16.69 -31.24
CA CYS A 430 2.58 -17.38 -31.56
C CYS A 430 3.73 -16.39 -31.79
N ASP A 431 3.47 -15.23 -32.39
CA ASP A 431 4.47 -14.17 -32.54
C ASP A 431 4.84 -13.58 -31.18
N VAL A 432 3.86 -13.29 -30.33
CA VAL A 432 4.12 -12.77 -28.97
C VAL A 432 4.94 -13.79 -28.18
N ILE A 433 4.58 -15.08 -28.21
CA ILE A 433 5.29 -16.17 -27.54
C ILE A 433 6.73 -16.30 -28.05
N ARG A 434 6.93 -16.19 -29.37
CA ARG A 434 8.25 -16.28 -30.00
C ARG A 434 9.19 -15.20 -29.47
N PHE A 435 8.70 -13.97 -29.34
CA PHE A 435 9.47 -12.86 -28.78
C PHE A 435 9.62 -12.99 -27.27
N ALA A 436 8.55 -13.31 -26.56
CA ALA A 436 8.53 -13.59 -25.13
C ALA A 436 9.55 -14.66 -24.68
N SER A 437 9.75 -15.71 -25.49
CA SER A 437 10.51 -16.90 -25.10
C SER A 437 12.01 -16.82 -25.42
N LYS A 438 12.48 -15.87 -26.24
CA LYS A 438 13.86 -15.87 -26.77
C LYS A 438 14.96 -15.40 -25.80
N LYS A 439 14.67 -15.02 -24.55
CA LYS A 439 15.71 -14.53 -23.61
C LYS A 439 15.35 -14.59 -22.11
N LEU A 440 14.77 -15.69 -21.64
CA LEU A 440 14.70 -16.00 -20.20
C LEU A 440 15.56 -17.23 -19.92
N PHE A 441 16.88 -17.07 -20.06
CA PHE A 441 17.86 -17.99 -19.49
C PHE A 441 18.29 -17.40 -18.14
N PHE A 442 18.20 -18.23 -17.10
CA PHE A 442 18.59 -17.99 -15.71
C PHE A 442 19.67 -16.92 -15.51
N PRO A 443 19.52 -15.99 -14.53
CA PRO A 443 20.64 -15.15 -14.11
C PRO A 443 21.81 -16.05 -13.70
N ARG A 444 22.94 -15.90 -14.39
CA ARG A 444 24.25 -16.38 -13.94
C ARG A 444 24.60 -15.61 -12.66
N ASN A 445 24.10 -16.07 -11.52
CA ASN A 445 24.66 -15.88 -10.17
C ASN A 445 23.80 -16.62 -9.13
N GLN A 446 23.80 -17.95 -9.19
CA GLN A 446 23.48 -18.80 -8.04
C GLN A 446 24.57 -19.86 -7.81
N ALA A 447 25.83 -19.41 -7.76
CA ALA A 447 26.93 -20.20 -7.20
C ALA A 447 27.23 -19.85 -5.74
N ASN A 448 26.55 -18.86 -5.13
CA ASN A 448 26.80 -18.44 -3.74
C ASN A 448 25.57 -18.57 -2.81
N PHE A 449 24.49 -19.22 -3.23
CA PHE A 449 23.26 -19.36 -2.42
C PHE A 449 23.01 -20.78 -1.86
N MET A 450 24.08 -21.56 -1.66
CA MET A 450 24.05 -22.89 -1.02
C MET A 450 25.08 -22.98 0.12
N HIS A 451 25.19 -21.91 0.91
CA HIS A 451 25.97 -21.92 2.15
C HIS A 451 25.33 -20.98 3.17
N PHE A 452 24.10 -21.25 3.64
CA PHE A 452 23.64 -20.83 4.98
C PHE A 452 22.32 -21.57 5.24
N PHE A 453 22.21 -22.19 6.42
CA PHE A 453 21.15 -23.10 6.91
C PHE A 453 21.20 -24.58 6.50
N CYS A 454 22.11 -25.33 7.14
CA CYS A 454 21.68 -26.33 8.14
C CYS A 454 22.86 -26.77 9.04
N PRO A 455 22.79 -26.58 10.37
CA PRO A 455 23.77 -27.09 11.32
C PRO A 455 23.29 -28.41 11.95
N SER A 456 23.70 -29.55 11.40
CA SER A 456 24.00 -30.79 12.16
C SER A 456 24.40 -31.92 11.20
N ALA A 457 25.70 -32.23 11.21
CA ALA A 457 26.25 -33.34 10.46
C ALA A 457 25.94 -34.69 11.13
N SER A 458 25.44 -35.65 10.37
CA SER A 458 26.05 -36.99 10.22
C SER A 458 25.08 -37.94 9.50
N ARG A 459 25.63 -38.73 8.57
CA ARG A 459 24.96 -39.70 7.66
C ARG A 459 24.43 -39.14 6.34
N PHE A 460 25.29 -38.64 5.46
CA PHE A 460 25.10 -38.83 4.00
C PHE A 460 26.42 -38.69 3.19
N SER A 461 27.57 -39.00 3.79
CA SER A 461 28.88 -38.92 3.12
C SER A 461 29.29 -40.20 2.36
N HIS A 462 28.40 -41.18 2.17
CA HIS A 462 28.71 -42.41 1.41
C HIS A 462 27.80 -42.67 0.20
N CYS A 463 26.89 -41.77 -0.15
CA CYS A 463 26.05 -41.95 -1.35
C CYS A 463 26.44 -41.04 -2.54
N LEU A 464 27.21 -39.97 -2.34
CA LEU A 464 27.50 -39.00 -3.41
C LEU A 464 28.81 -39.24 -4.19
N THR A 465 29.66 -40.18 -3.76
CA THR A 465 30.91 -40.52 -4.46
C THR A 465 30.74 -41.68 -5.46
N ALA A 466 29.58 -42.34 -5.48
CA ALA A 466 29.27 -43.44 -6.41
C ALA A 466 28.53 -42.99 -7.68
N THR A 467 27.81 -41.85 -7.67
CA THR A 467 26.98 -41.43 -8.81
C THR A 467 27.71 -40.53 -9.80
N ILE A 468 28.79 -39.85 -9.40
CA ILE A 468 29.52 -38.90 -10.26
C ILE A 468 30.62 -39.59 -11.11
N ARG A 469 30.95 -40.85 -10.85
CA ARG A 469 31.93 -41.62 -11.65
C ARG A 469 31.35 -42.48 -12.77
N HIS A 470 30.04 -42.50 -12.98
CA HIS A 470 29.40 -43.37 -13.99
C HIS A 470 28.71 -42.69 -15.19
N PHE A 471 28.84 -41.37 -15.34
CA PHE A 471 28.39 -40.68 -16.56
C PHE A 471 29.57 -40.19 -17.41
N GLN A 472 30.38 -41.15 -17.89
CA GLN A 472 31.14 -40.94 -19.11
C GLN A 472 30.16 -40.89 -20.28
N PHE A 473 30.17 -39.76 -20.99
CA PHE A 473 29.41 -39.50 -22.21
C PHE A 473 29.72 -40.57 -23.27
N SER A 474 28.89 -41.61 -23.35
CA SER A 474 28.90 -42.57 -24.45
C SER A 474 27.97 -42.09 -25.57
N LYS A 475 28.53 -41.95 -26.77
CA LYS A 475 27.89 -41.51 -28.03
C LYS A 475 26.73 -42.40 -28.53
N LYS A 476 26.12 -43.24 -27.69
CA LYS A 476 25.07 -44.20 -28.09
C LYS A 476 23.63 -43.81 -27.73
N ASN A 477 23.38 -42.78 -26.92
CA ASN A 477 22.00 -42.36 -26.57
C ASN A 477 21.44 -41.20 -27.44
N ALA A 478 22.19 -40.72 -28.44
CA ALA A 478 21.73 -39.69 -29.38
C ALA A 478 20.70 -40.18 -30.41
N LYS A 479 20.26 -41.45 -30.35
CA LYS A 479 19.26 -42.04 -31.24
C LYS A 479 17.84 -42.15 -30.67
N ILE A 480 17.64 -41.87 -29.37
CA ILE A 480 16.31 -41.92 -28.73
C ILE A 480 15.60 -40.56 -28.76
N PHE A 481 16.32 -39.45 -28.94
CA PHE A 481 15.75 -38.09 -28.93
C PHE A 481 15.75 -37.35 -30.28
N GLY A 482 16.01 -38.03 -31.40
CA GLY A 482 15.73 -37.46 -32.73
C GLY A 482 16.40 -36.12 -33.09
N ILE A 483 17.56 -35.79 -32.51
CA ILE A 483 18.29 -34.56 -32.84
C ILE A 483 19.29 -34.85 -33.97
N THR A 484 18.91 -34.56 -35.21
CA THR A 484 19.86 -34.42 -36.32
C THR A 484 20.52 -33.03 -36.26
N ARG A 485 21.86 -33.01 -36.35
CA ARG A 485 22.65 -31.78 -36.52
C ARG A 485 22.27 -31.09 -37.82
N PHE A 486 22.02 -29.79 -37.77
CA PHE A 486 22.06 -28.90 -38.93
C PHE A 486 23.27 -27.96 -38.81
N ASP A 487 24.37 -28.36 -39.43
CA ASP A 487 25.38 -27.43 -39.93
C ASP A 487 24.95 -27.02 -41.35
N LYS A 488 24.44 -25.78 -41.53
CA LYS A 488 24.48 -25.01 -42.78
C LYS A 488 23.94 -23.59 -42.58
N LYS A 489 24.60 -22.62 -43.24
CA LYS A 489 24.34 -21.17 -43.25
C LYS A 489 22.85 -20.80 -43.40
N PRO A 490 22.37 -19.67 -42.84
CA PRO A 490 20.96 -19.30 -42.96
C PRO A 490 20.68 -18.72 -44.34
N SER A 491 20.01 -19.49 -45.18
CA SER A 491 19.25 -19.01 -46.34
C SER A 491 17.76 -19.26 -46.08
N SER A 492 16.97 -18.18 -46.12
CA SER A 492 15.51 -18.11 -46.28
C SER A 492 14.61 -19.05 -45.44
N ALA A 493 13.84 -18.43 -44.53
CA ALA A 493 12.53 -18.86 -44.01
C ALA A 493 12.32 -20.38 -43.76
N VAL A 494 12.69 -20.85 -42.57
CA VAL A 494 12.20 -22.13 -42.06
C VAL A 494 10.87 -21.89 -41.34
N SER A 495 9.76 -22.31 -41.96
CA SER A 495 8.46 -22.40 -41.30
C SER A 495 8.46 -23.57 -40.31
N PHE A 496 8.24 -23.31 -39.03
CA PHE A 496 7.98 -24.36 -38.04
C PHE A 496 6.66 -25.08 -38.38
N PRO A 497 6.57 -26.41 -38.28
CA PRO A 497 5.31 -27.12 -38.45
C PRO A 497 4.31 -26.68 -37.37
N PRO A 498 3.00 -26.56 -37.67
CA PRO A 498 2.01 -26.17 -36.69
C PRO A 498 1.88 -27.29 -35.65
N VAL A 499 2.41 -27.07 -34.46
CA VAL A 499 1.99 -27.84 -33.28
C VAL A 499 0.53 -27.46 -33.10
N ALA A 500 -0.40 -28.42 -33.26
CA ALA A 500 -1.81 -28.19 -32.96
C ALA A 500 -1.89 -27.77 -31.49
N ARG A 501 -2.08 -26.46 -31.27
CA ARG A 501 -2.13 -25.88 -29.94
C ARG A 501 -3.45 -26.27 -29.31
N ARG A 502 -3.42 -26.70 -28.06
CA ARG A 502 -4.64 -26.96 -27.28
C ARG A 502 -5.43 -25.67 -27.14
N SER A 503 -6.74 -25.79 -26.98
CA SER A 503 -7.56 -24.61 -26.67
C SER A 503 -7.24 -24.08 -25.27
N LEU A 504 -7.58 -22.82 -24.99
CA LEU A 504 -7.41 -22.23 -23.66
C LEU A 504 -8.08 -23.08 -22.57
N GLU A 505 -9.29 -23.58 -22.83
CA GLU A 505 -10.01 -24.47 -21.92
C GLU A 505 -9.24 -25.76 -21.65
N GLN A 506 -8.65 -26.37 -22.68
CA GLN A 506 -7.87 -27.60 -22.53
C GLN A 506 -6.57 -27.39 -21.76
N ASP A 507 -5.92 -26.23 -21.92
CA ASP A 507 -4.73 -25.89 -21.13
C ASP A 507 -5.12 -25.65 -19.66
N VAL A 508 -6.23 -24.96 -19.39
CA VAL A 508 -6.74 -24.78 -18.01
C VAL A 508 -7.10 -26.12 -17.37
N ILE A 509 -7.75 -27.04 -18.09
CA ILE A 509 -8.06 -28.39 -17.58
C ILE A 509 -6.79 -29.19 -17.25
N HIS A 510 -5.69 -28.93 -17.95
CA HIS A 510 -4.44 -29.63 -17.70
C HIS A 510 -3.67 -29.04 -16.49
N ASP A 511 -3.76 -27.73 -16.29
CA ASP A 511 -2.92 -26.99 -15.34
C ASP A 511 -3.64 -26.56 -14.05
N ALA A 512 -4.97 -26.65 -14.00
CA ALA A 512 -5.76 -26.48 -12.80
C ALA A 512 -6.43 -27.80 -12.40
N SER A 513 -6.93 -27.89 -11.16
CA SER A 513 -7.71 -29.04 -10.71
C SER A 513 -8.82 -28.66 -9.72
N GLY A 514 -9.76 -29.57 -9.50
CA GLY A 514 -10.78 -29.46 -8.44
C GLY A 514 -11.84 -28.38 -8.71
N ASP A 515 -12.35 -27.78 -7.64
CA ASP A 515 -13.41 -26.75 -7.76
C ASP A 515 -12.90 -25.45 -8.38
N PHE A 516 -11.61 -25.16 -8.22
CA PHE A 516 -10.94 -24.05 -8.89
C PHE A 516 -10.97 -24.21 -10.42
N GLU A 517 -10.54 -25.37 -10.94
CA GLU A 517 -10.67 -25.71 -12.37
C GLU A 517 -12.13 -25.56 -12.85
N ARG A 518 -13.09 -26.04 -12.05
CA ARG A 518 -14.52 -25.97 -12.40
C ARG A 518 -15.00 -24.54 -12.59
N VAL A 519 -14.60 -23.60 -11.73
CA VAL A 519 -14.94 -22.17 -11.87
C VAL A 519 -14.36 -21.62 -13.17
N LEU A 520 -13.07 -21.86 -13.44
CA LEU A 520 -12.40 -21.31 -14.61
C LEU A 520 -12.98 -21.87 -15.91
N VAL A 521 -13.17 -23.18 -16.00
CA VAL A 521 -13.74 -23.84 -17.19
C VAL A 521 -15.17 -23.38 -17.43
N ALA A 522 -15.96 -23.18 -16.37
CA ALA A 522 -17.33 -22.67 -16.49
C ALA A 522 -17.36 -21.21 -16.94
N MET A 523 -16.48 -20.35 -16.43
CA MET A 523 -16.31 -18.96 -16.90
C MET A 523 -15.90 -18.90 -18.38
N LEU A 524 -14.96 -19.76 -18.80
CA LEU A 524 -14.50 -19.85 -20.19
C LEU A 524 -15.59 -20.29 -21.18
N GLN A 525 -16.70 -20.85 -20.70
CA GLN A 525 -17.87 -21.09 -21.57
C GLN A 525 -18.46 -19.78 -22.12
N GLY A 526 -18.26 -18.64 -21.45
CA GLY A 526 -18.77 -17.34 -21.88
C GLY A 526 -20.29 -17.29 -21.91
N LYS A 527 -20.95 -17.97 -20.98
CA LYS A 527 -22.42 -18.17 -20.93
C LYS A 527 -23.06 -17.61 -19.65
N ARG A 528 -22.44 -16.61 -19.01
CA ARG A 528 -23.07 -15.91 -17.87
C ARG A 528 -24.40 -15.32 -18.32
N ARG A 529 -25.45 -15.41 -17.50
CA ARG A 529 -26.76 -14.84 -17.82
C ARG A 529 -26.65 -13.32 -18.02
N GLU A 530 -27.33 -12.81 -19.06
CA GLU A 530 -27.32 -11.37 -19.38
C GLU A 530 -28.52 -10.61 -18.79
N LYS A 531 -29.63 -11.31 -18.51
CA LYS A 531 -30.84 -10.70 -17.98
C LYS A 531 -30.85 -10.79 -16.46
N PHE A 532 -31.04 -9.65 -15.81
CA PHE A 532 -31.20 -9.54 -14.37
C PHE A 532 -32.68 -9.57 -13.98
N ASP A 533 -33.03 -10.45 -13.04
CA ASP A 533 -34.32 -10.49 -12.37
C ASP A 533 -34.12 -10.30 -10.85
N LYS A 534 -34.96 -9.47 -10.22
CA LYS A 534 -34.85 -9.20 -8.79
C LYS A 534 -35.33 -10.38 -7.95
N ASP A 535 -36.27 -11.17 -8.46
CA ASP A 535 -36.80 -12.33 -7.73
C ASP A 535 -35.75 -13.44 -7.61
N ASP A 536 -34.81 -13.51 -8.58
CA ASP A 536 -33.67 -14.43 -8.55
C ASP A 536 -32.70 -14.09 -7.39
N VAL A 537 -32.57 -12.82 -6.98
CA VAL A 537 -31.67 -12.40 -5.89
C VAL A 537 -31.99 -13.11 -4.58
N VAL A 538 -33.28 -13.12 -4.20
CA VAL A 538 -33.72 -13.71 -2.93
C VAL A 538 -33.48 -15.22 -2.95
N LYS A 539 -33.85 -15.87 -4.06
CA LYS A 539 -33.71 -17.31 -4.25
C LYS A 539 -32.25 -17.77 -4.26
N ASP A 540 -31.38 -17.05 -4.96
CA ASP A 540 -29.96 -17.41 -5.07
C ASP A 540 -29.23 -17.08 -3.76
N CYS A 541 -29.63 -16.02 -3.04
CA CYS A 541 -29.17 -15.74 -1.68
C CYS A 541 -29.53 -16.87 -0.70
N GLU A 542 -30.80 -17.31 -0.69
CA GLU A 542 -31.22 -18.44 0.15
C GLU A 542 -30.46 -19.72 -0.23
N SER A 543 -30.27 -19.95 -1.53
CA SER A 543 -29.50 -21.11 -2.02
C SER A 543 -28.04 -21.08 -1.52
N LEU A 544 -27.38 -19.92 -1.50
CA LEU A 544 -26.03 -19.76 -0.96
C LEU A 544 -25.98 -20.02 0.55
N TYR A 545 -26.93 -19.51 1.32
CA TYR A 545 -27.01 -19.76 2.76
C TYR A 545 -27.20 -21.26 3.06
N GLN A 546 -28.11 -21.92 2.34
CA GLN A 546 -28.34 -23.37 2.47
C GLN A 546 -27.14 -24.20 2.01
N ALA A 547 -26.38 -23.68 1.05
CA ALA A 547 -25.16 -24.31 0.52
C ALA A 547 -23.93 -24.13 1.43
N GLY A 548 -23.95 -23.20 2.38
CA GLY A 548 -22.84 -22.94 3.30
C GLY A 548 -23.29 -23.00 4.75
N GLU A 549 -23.53 -21.83 5.34
CA GLU A 549 -23.72 -21.63 6.78
C GLU A 549 -24.85 -22.47 7.43
N ALA A 550 -25.86 -22.89 6.65
CA ALA A 550 -26.95 -23.72 7.17
C ALA A 550 -26.58 -25.19 7.37
N LYS A 551 -25.40 -25.64 6.92
CA LYS A 551 -24.98 -27.05 6.97
C LYS A 551 -23.51 -27.20 7.36
N PHE A 552 -23.10 -28.44 7.61
CA PHE A 552 -21.69 -28.76 7.85
C PHE A 552 -20.97 -29.04 6.52
N GLY A 553 -19.92 -28.27 6.24
CA GLY A 553 -19.22 -28.28 4.96
C GLY A 553 -20.00 -27.55 3.87
N THR A 554 -19.35 -27.27 2.75
CA THR A 554 -19.90 -26.37 1.71
C THR A 554 -20.43 -27.17 0.52
N ASP A 555 -21.40 -26.62 -0.21
CA ASP A 555 -21.81 -27.09 -1.54
C ASP A 555 -21.11 -26.22 -2.59
N GLU A 556 -19.89 -26.60 -2.95
CA GLU A 556 -19.07 -25.88 -3.92
C GLU A 556 -19.76 -25.85 -5.31
N ALA A 557 -20.62 -26.81 -5.63
CA ALA A 557 -21.35 -26.81 -6.90
C ALA A 557 -22.40 -25.68 -6.93
N THR A 558 -23.14 -25.48 -5.84
CA THR A 558 -24.11 -24.38 -5.73
C THR A 558 -23.41 -23.02 -5.72
N PHE A 559 -22.34 -22.83 -4.94
CA PHE A 559 -21.54 -21.60 -4.95
C PHE A 559 -21.00 -21.30 -6.36
N THR A 560 -20.39 -22.29 -7.01
CA THR A 560 -19.88 -22.15 -8.39
C THR A 560 -20.99 -21.75 -9.36
N LYS A 561 -22.15 -22.41 -9.28
CA LYS A 561 -23.27 -22.15 -10.18
C LYS A 561 -23.77 -20.72 -10.04
N VAL A 562 -23.94 -20.21 -8.82
CA VAL A 562 -24.40 -18.85 -8.57
C VAL A 562 -23.35 -17.85 -9.07
N PHE A 563 -22.12 -17.93 -8.59
CA PHE A 563 -21.09 -16.94 -8.92
C PHE A 563 -20.67 -16.92 -10.40
N VAL A 564 -20.74 -18.05 -11.11
CA VAL A 564 -20.38 -18.12 -12.54
C VAL A 564 -21.53 -17.71 -13.46
N ASN A 565 -22.79 -18.05 -13.12
CA ASN A 565 -23.91 -17.86 -14.04
C ASN A 565 -24.74 -16.62 -13.76
N CYS A 566 -24.77 -16.09 -12.53
CA CYS A 566 -25.61 -14.93 -12.20
C CYS A 566 -25.08 -13.66 -12.88
N PRO A 567 -25.95 -12.77 -13.39
CA PRO A 567 -25.54 -11.44 -13.85
C PRO A 567 -24.80 -10.68 -12.75
N TRP A 568 -23.90 -9.76 -13.13
CA TRP A 568 -23.12 -8.99 -12.16
C TRP A 568 -23.99 -8.19 -11.19
N GLU A 569 -25.06 -7.60 -11.71
CA GLU A 569 -26.06 -6.84 -10.94
C GLU A 569 -26.77 -7.71 -9.90
N GLU A 570 -26.96 -8.98 -10.21
CA GLU A 570 -27.58 -9.94 -9.30
C GLU A 570 -26.62 -10.31 -8.17
N ILE A 571 -25.34 -10.52 -8.45
CA ILE A 571 -24.30 -10.77 -7.43
C ILE A 571 -24.21 -9.57 -6.46
N VAL A 572 -24.30 -8.34 -6.96
CA VAL A 572 -24.35 -7.13 -6.11
C VAL A 572 -25.62 -7.12 -5.25
N GLY A 573 -26.78 -7.45 -5.83
CA GLY A 573 -28.04 -7.58 -5.09
C GLY A 573 -27.98 -8.65 -4.01
N ILE A 574 -27.39 -9.82 -4.32
CA ILE A 574 -27.17 -10.91 -3.38
C ILE A 574 -26.27 -10.44 -2.24
N ALA A 575 -25.14 -9.78 -2.53
CA ALA A 575 -24.23 -9.29 -1.49
C ALA A 575 -24.91 -8.32 -0.50
N ALA A 576 -25.75 -7.42 -1.02
CA ALA A 576 -26.52 -6.49 -0.19
C ALA A 576 -27.59 -7.21 0.64
N PHE A 577 -28.38 -8.08 0.02
CA PHE A 577 -29.47 -8.80 0.68
C PHE A 577 -28.96 -9.85 1.69
N TYR A 578 -27.85 -10.53 1.39
CA TYR A 578 -27.24 -11.54 2.26
C TYR A 578 -26.81 -10.93 3.60
N LEU A 579 -26.22 -9.73 3.58
CA LEU A 579 -25.87 -9.01 4.81
C LEU A 579 -27.10 -8.69 5.67
N GLU A 580 -28.20 -8.27 5.05
CA GLU A 580 -29.44 -7.94 5.76
C GLU A 580 -30.15 -9.19 6.30
N ALA A 581 -30.20 -10.27 5.52
CA ALA A 581 -30.95 -11.48 5.85
C ALA A 581 -30.20 -12.42 6.81
N VAL A 582 -28.89 -12.59 6.62
CA VAL A 582 -28.06 -13.56 7.36
C VAL A 582 -27.26 -12.89 8.48
N GLY A 583 -26.92 -11.60 8.34
CA GLY A 583 -26.13 -10.85 9.32
C GLY A 583 -24.62 -10.97 9.18
N ASN A 584 -24.14 -11.83 8.26
CA ASN A 584 -22.74 -11.89 7.82
C ASN A 584 -22.61 -11.25 6.43
N ASP A 585 -21.54 -10.53 6.16
CA ASP A 585 -21.27 -10.06 4.79
C ASP A 585 -20.77 -11.22 3.91
N LEU A 586 -21.09 -11.14 2.61
CA LEU A 586 -20.83 -12.23 1.68
C LEU A 586 -19.33 -12.51 1.48
N PHE A 587 -18.43 -11.54 1.69
CA PHE A 587 -16.99 -11.79 1.66
C PHE A 587 -16.58 -12.71 2.81
N THR A 588 -16.98 -12.36 4.03
CA THR A 588 -16.73 -13.16 5.23
C THR A 588 -17.29 -14.58 5.09
N THR A 589 -18.48 -14.74 4.51
CA THR A 589 -19.06 -16.07 4.25
C THR A 589 -18.19 -16.90 3.30
N ILE A 590 -17.78 -16.33 2.16
CA ILE A 590 -16.89 -17.03 1.21
C ILE A 590 -15.56 -17.42 1.89
N GLU A 591 -14.99 -16.53 2.70
CA GLU A 591 -13.73 -16.78 3.39
C GLU A 591 -13.79 -17.92 4.44
N LYS A 592 -14.94 -18.07 5.11
CA LYS A 592 -15.16 -19.12 6.11
C LYS A 592 -15.49 -20.47 5.47
N GLU A 593 -16.31 -20.45 4.42
CA GLU A 593 -16.83 -21.66 3.78
C GLU A 593 -15.86 -22.28 2.78
N THR A 594 -15.01 -21.45 2.14
CA THR A 594 -14.14 -21.91 1.06
C THR A 594 -12.67 -21.65 1.37
N SER A 595 -11.76 -22.31 0.65
CA SER A 595 -10.32 -22.14 0.85
C SER A 595 -9.53 -22.25 -0.46
N GLY A 596 -8.24 -21.88 -0.42
CA GLY A 596 -7.33 -21.96 -1.55
C GLY A 596 -7.79 -21.15 -2.76
N ASP A 597 -7.37 -21.57 -3.96
CA ASP A 597 -7.64 -20.83 -5.21
C ASP A 597 -9.13 -20.80 -5.58
N TYR A 598 -9.91 -21.77 -5.08
CA TYR A 598 -11.36 -21.74 -5.21
C TYR A 598 -11.98 -20.53 -4.48
N ARG A 599 -11.54 -20.28 -3.23
CA ARG A 599 -11.95 -19.08 -2.49
C ARG A 599 -11.54 -17.82 -3.22
N GLU A 600 -10.29 -17.72 -3.63
CA GLU A 600 -9.76 -16.52 -4.29
C GLU A 600 -10.50 -16.23 -5.62
N ALA A 601 -10.88 -17.27 -6.37
CA ALA A 601 -11.70 -17.13 -7.58
C ALA A 601 -13.11 -16.58 -7.27
N LEU A 602 -13.78 -17.07 -6.22
CA LEU A 602 -15.10 -16.55 -5.82
C LEU A 602 -15.02 -15.11 -5.30
N LEU A 603 -14.00 -14.78 -4.52
CA LEU A 603 -13.75 -13.41 -4.07
C LEU A 603 -13.48 -12.48 -5.25
N ALA A 604 -12.68 -12.91 -6.24
CA ALA A 604 -12.43 -12.12 -7.45
C ALA A 604 -13.72 -11.87 -8.26
N LEU A 605 -14.61 -12.88 -8.37
CA LEU A 605 -15.93 -12.72 -9.00
C LEU A 605 -16.80 -11.70 -8.23
N LEU A 606 -16.83 -11.77 -6.91
CA LEU A 606 -17.56 -10.82 -6.07
C LEU A 606 -17.00 -9.39 -6.18
N LYS A 607 -15.68 -9.22 -6.09
CA LYS A 607 -15.00 -7.93 -6.25
C LYS A 607 -15.26 -7.33 -7.64
N THR A 608 -15.21 -8.15 -8.68
CA THR A 608 -15.51 -7.75 -10.05
C THR A 608 -16.94 -7.26 -10.19
N ALA A 609 -17.91 -7.97 -9.60
CA ALA A 609 -19.33 -7.60 -9.62
C ALA A 609 -19.55 -6.24 -8.97
N LEU A 610 -18.93 -6.01 -7.81
CA LEU A 610 -19.09 -4.79 -7.02
C LEU A 610 -18.43 -3.57 -7.69
N ASN A 611 -17.16 -3.70 -8.08
CA ASN A 611 -16.46 -2.68 -8.84
C ASN A 611 -15.23 -3.29 -9.53
N ARG A 612 -15.38 -3.60 -10.82
CA ARG A 612 -14.31 -4.14 -11.67
C ARG A 612 -13.07 -3.25 -11.75
N LYS A 613 -13.21 -1.91 -11.70
CA LYS A 613 -12.07 -0.99 -11.76
C LYS A 613 -11.28 -0.97 -10.46
N ARG A 614 -11.97 -1.04 -9.31
CA ARG A 614 -11.33 -1.25 -7.99
C ARG A 614 -10.62 -2.58 -7.90
N PHE A 615 -11.22 -3.64 -8.45
CA PHE A 615 -10.54 -4.94 -8.55
C PHE A 615 -9.23 -4.83 -9.33
N TYR A 616 -9.23 -4.16 -10.50
CA TYR A 616 -8.00 -3.92 -11.26
C TYR A 616 -6.98 -3.03 -10.55
N ALA A 617 -7.45 -2.02 -9.80
CA ALA A 617 -6.59 -1.21 -8.96
C ALA A 617 -5.93 -2.04 -7.84
N GLU A 618 -6.67 -2.97 -7.25
CA GLU A 618 -6.14 -3.92 -6.27
C GLU A 618 -5.06 -4.83 -6.90
N VAL A 619 -5.32 -5.40 -8.07
CA VAL A 619 -4.33 -6.22 -8.81
C VAL A 619 -3.06 -5.42 -9.10
N LEU A 620 -3.19 -4.17 -9.56
CA LEU A 620 -2.05 -3.27 -9.76
C LEU A 620 -1.28 -3.02 -8.45
N TYR A 621 -1.98 -2.78 -7.35
CA TYR A 621 -1.35 -2.55 -6.05
C TYR A 621 -0.59 -3.79 -5.59
N GLN A 622 -1.20 -4.97 -5.63
CA GLN A 622 -0.53 -6.22 -5.25
C GLN A 622 0.69 -6.52 -6.12
N SER A 623 0.69 -6.10 -7.40
CA SER A 623 1.86 -6.26 -8.28
C SER A 623 3.07 -5.44 -7.85
N MET A 624 2.87 -4.35 -7.10
CA MET A 624 3.93 -3.43 -6.62
C MET A 624 4.11 -3.46 -5.10
N LYS A 625 3.35 -4.30 -4.38
CA LYS A 625 3.38 -4.36 -2.92
C LYS A 625 4.39 -5.41 -2.45
N GLY A 626 5.34 -5.02 -1.61
CA GLY A 626 6.30 -5.94 -0.96
C GLY A 626 7.75 -5.68 -1.37
N ILE A 627 8.67 -6.62 -1.08
CA ILE A 627 10.07 -6.53 -1.52
C ILE A 627 10.15 -7.06 -2.95
N GLY A 628 10.17 -6.14 -3.91
CA GLY A 628 10.24 -6.43 -5.35
C GLY A 628 8.89 -6.29 -6.06
N THR A 629 8.96 -6.19 -7.38
CA THR A 629 7.81 -5.97 -8.25
C THR A 629 7.47 -7.26 -8.99
N HIS A 630 6.18 -7.60 -9.07
CA HIS A 630 5.69 -8.56 -10.06
C HIS A 630 5.60 -7.85 -11.42
N ASP A 631 6.76 -7.48 -11.97
CA ASP A 631 6.90 -6.61 -13.15
C ASP A 631 6.08 -7.09 -14.35
N GLU A 632 5.93 -8.41 -14.52
CA GLU A 632 5.11 -8.97 -15.59
C GLU A 632 3.62 -8.66 -15.41
N ASN A 633 3.09 -8.77 -14.19
CA ASN A 633 1.69 -8.44 -13.87
C ASN A 633 1.45 -6.93 -13.93
N LEU A 634 2.40 -6.12 -13.44
CA LEU A 634 2.36 -4.67 -13.57
C LEU A 634 2.30 -4.24 -15.05
N VAL A 635 3.21 -4.76 -15.87
CA VAL A 635 3.27 -4.47 -17.31
C VAL A 635 2.03 -4.98 -18.04
N ARG A 636 1.55 -6.20 -17.71
CA ARG A 636 0.30 -6.77 -18.24
C ARG A 636 -0.86 -5.81 -17.99
N MET A 637 -1.12 -5.45 -16.73
CA MET A 637 -2.26 -4.61 -16.37
C MET A 637 -2.20 -3.25 -17.06
N ILE A 638 -1.04 -2.58 -17.06
CA ILE A 638 -0.92 -1.28 -17.72
C ILE A 638 -1.16 -1.41 -19.23
N MET A 639 -0.55 -2.38 -19.90
CA MET A 639 -0.66 -2.51 -21.36
C MET A 639 -2.03 -3.01 -21.80
N ALA A 640 -2.63 -3.93 -21.06
CA ALA A 640 -3.97 -4.45 -21.30
C ALA A 640 -5.04 -3.34 -21.24
N HIS A 641 -4.86 -2.37 -20.35
CA HIS A 641 -5.88 -1.34 -20.07
C HIS A 641 -5.58 0.04 -20.68
N CYS A 642 -4.35 0.31 -21.17
CA CYS A 642 -3.96 1.67 -21.58
C CYS A 642 -4.74 2.25 -22.77
N ASN A 643 -5.26 1.39 -23.67
CA ASN A 643 -6.08 1.82 -24.81
C ASN A 643 -7.60 1.84 -24.51
N THR A 644 -8.02 1.45 -23.30
CA THR A 644 -9.44 1.27 -22.96
C THR A 644 -9.85 2.10 -21.75
N ASP A 645 -9.31 1.78 -20.57
CA ASP A 645 -9.92 2.11 -19.27
C ASP A 645 -8.92 2.40 -18.14
N LEU A 646 -7.62 2.47 -18.46
CA LEU A 646 -6.58 2.70 -17.45
C LEU A 646 -6.73 4.04 -16.72
N ALA A 647 -7.36 5.06 -17.30
CA ALA A 647 -7.57 6.33 -16.59
C ALA A 647 -8.59 6.17 -15.45
N ASP A 648 -9.63 5.38 -15.65
CA ASP A 648 -10.63 5.07 -14.61
C ASP A 648 -10.00 4.22 -13.50
N ILE A 649 -9.18 3.24 -13.87
CA ILE A 649 -8.45 2.39 -12.91
C ILE A 649 -7.50 3.23 -12.06
N LYS A 650 -6.81 4.22 -12.64
CA LYS A 650 -5.93 5.14 -11.90
C LYS A 650 -6.70 5.98 -10.88
N GLN A 651 -7.91 6.41 -11.21
CA GLN A 651 -8.74 7.15 -10.28
C GLN A 651 -9.13 6.28 -9.08
N GLU A 652 -9.64 5.08 -9.35
CA GLU A 652 -10.02 4.13 -8.29
C GLU A 652 -8.81 3.72 -7.43
N PHE A 653 -7.64 3.56 -8.04
CA PHE A 653 -6.39 3.32 -7.32
C PHE A 653 -6.05 4.44 -6.33
N PHE A 654 -6.17 5.70 -6.77
CA PHE A 654 -5.95 6.84 -5.89
C PHE A 654 -6.99 6.90 -4.76
N GLU A 655 -8.26 6.63 -5.05
CA GLU A 655 -9.32 6.57 -4.04
C GLU A 655 -9.09 5.47 -2.99
N MET A 656 -8.54 4.31 -3.40
CA MET A 656 -8.30 3.18 -2.51
C MET A 656 -7.04 3.33 -1.65
N TYR A 657 -5.98 3.94 -2.19
CA TYR A 657 -4.66 3.90 -1.57
C TYR A 657 -4.08 5.28 -1.19
N ASP A 658 -4.75 6.37 -1.54
CA ASP A 658 -4.32 7.76 -1.30
C ASP A 658 -2.90 8.07 -1.84
N ILE A 659 -2.48 7.31 -2.85
CA ILE A 659 -1.24 7.48 -3.62
C ILE A 659 -1.56 7.29 -5.10
N SER A 660 -1.00 8.14 -5.96
CA SER A 660 -1.22 8.00 -7.40
C SER A 660 -0.51 6.75 -7.94
N LEU A 661 -1.10 6.10 -8.95
CA LEU A 661 -0.45 4.96 -9.63
C LEU A 661 0.91 5.37 -10.20
N GLU A 662 1.05 6.61 -10.68
CA GLU A 662 2.31 7.18 -11.15
C GLU A 662 3.38 7.25 -10.08
N ASP A 663 3.02 7.62 -8.84
CA ASP A 663 3.98 7.72 -7.74
C ASP A 663 4.38 6.32 -7.26
N MET A 664 3.43 5.38 -7.20
CA MET A 664 3.71 3.98 -6.87
C MET A 664 4.66 3.35 -7.90
N VAL A 665 4.36 3.46 -9.19
CA VAL A 665 5.22 2.96 -10.27
C VAL A 665 6.59 3.63 -10.26
N ARG A 666 6.68 4.92 -9.91
CA ARG A 666 7.97 5.63 -9.84
C ARG A 666 8.86 5.10 -8.72
N GLY A 667 8.26 4.73 -7.59
CA GLY A 667 8.95 4.15 -6.43
C GLY A 667 9.40 2.72 -6.68
N ASP A 668 8.59 1.94 -7.40
CA ASP A 668 8.79 0.49 -7.52
C ASP A 668 9.55 0.08 -8.80
N THR A 669 9.51 0.90 -9.85
CA THR A 669 10.23 0.61 -11.12
C THR A 669 11.43 1.55 -11.35
N SER A 670 12.33 1.16 -12.26
CA SER A 670 13.49 1.98 -12.62
C SER A 670 13.82 1.91 -14.12
N GLY A 671 14.81 2.69 -14.56
CA GLY A 671 15.29 2.69 -15.95
C GLY A 671 14.22 3.06 -16.99
N ASP A 672 14.37 2.52 -18.20
CA ASP A 672 13.52 2.82 -19.35
C ASP A 672 12.13 2.19 -19.26
N GLN A 673 12.00 1.09 -18.50
CA GLN A 673 10.68 0.56 -18.14
C GLN A 673 9.86 1.61 -17.39
N ARG A 674 10.43 2.22 -16.35
CA ARG A 674 9.74 3.30 -15.61
C ARG A 674 9.37 4.45 -16.55
N LYS A 675 10.30 4.89 -17.40
CA LYS A 675 10.04 5.99 -18.34
C LYS A 675 8.88 5.65 -19.27
N PHE A 676 8.88 4.44 -19.85
CA PHE A 676 7.83 4.00 -20.77
C PHE A 676 6.47 3.89 -20.10
N LEU A 677 6.38 3.26 -18.92
CA LEU A 677 5.13 3.13 -18.18
C LEU A 677 4.58 4.50 -17.75
N LEU A 678 5.44 5.40 -17.27
CA LEU A 678 5.02 6.77 -16.92
C LEU A 678 4.59 7.57 -18.15
N ALA A 679 5.19 7.34 -19.32
CA ALA A 679 4.78 7.98 -20.57
C ALA A 679 3.42 7.47 -21.07
N ILE A 680 3.10 6.19 -20.87
CA ILE A 680 1.76 5.62 -21.12
C ILE A 680 0.69 6.26 -20.21
N PHE A 681 1.08 6.70 -19.01
CA PHE A 681 0.20 7.43 -18.11
C PHE A 681 0.03 8.92 -18.48
N ASP A 682 0.96 9.48 -19.28
CA ASP A 682 0.99 10.90 -19.59
C ASP A 682 0.00 11.30 -20.69
N MET A 683 -1.17 11.71 -20.24
CA MET A 683 -2.27 12.20 -21.08
C MET A 683 -1.96 13.53 -21.81
N ARG A 684 -0.90 14.26 -21.44
CA ARG A 684 -0.55 15.59 -22.03
C ARG A 684 -0.16 15.52 -23.51
N HIS A 685 0.32 14.35 -23.93
CA HIS A 685 0.85 14.10 -25.28
C HIS A 685 -0.11 13.24 -26.12
N ASN A 686 -1.13 12.65 -25.48
CA ASN A 686 -2.04 11.67 -26.08
C ASN A 686 -3.43 12.21 -26.43
N HIS A 687 -3.82 13.43 -26.03
CA HIS A 687 -5.16 13.97 -26.31
C HIS A 687 -5.09 15.32 -27.06
N PRO A 688 -5.93 15.58 -28.09
CA PRO A 688 -6.09 16.94 -28.61
C PRO A 688 -6.67 17.84 -27.52
N VAL A 689 -6.02 18.94 -27.14
CA VAL A 689 -6.50 19.81 -26.06
C VAL A 689 -7.84 20.46 -26.46
N THR A 690 -8.95 19.84 -26.07
CA THR A 690 -10.30 20.39 -26.20
C THR A 690 -10.72 21.05 -24.89
N SER A 691 -11.68 21.97 -24.96
CA SER A 691 -12.26 22.65 -23.80
C SER A 691 -12.79 21.66 -22.75
N GLU A 692 -13.36 20.52 -23.18
CA GLU A 692 -13.80 19.44 -22.29
C GLU A 692 -12.64 18.69 -21.61
N SER A 693 -11.57 18.36 -22.35
CA SER A 693 -10.40 17.65 -21.76
C SER A 693 -9.64 18.50 -20.75
N ALA A 694 -9.62 19.82 -20.93
CA ALA A 694 -9.03 20.78 -20.01
C ALA A 694 -9.86 20.99 -18.74
N GLN A 695 -11.18 20.76 -18.81
CA GLN A 695 -12.08 20.78 -17.66
C GLN A 695 -11.97 19.50 -16.82
N LEU A 696 -11.85 18.32 -17.44
CA LEU A 696 -11.69 17.06 -16.71
C LEU A 696 -10.29 16.89 -16.10
N TYR A 697 -9.22 17.35 -16.77
CA TYR A 697 -7.83 17.18 -16.31
C TYR A 697 -7.03 18.49 -16.39
N PRO A 698 -7.17 19.39 -15.40
CA PRO A 698 -6.56 20.74 -15.42
C PRO A 698 -5.03 20.78 -15.50
N ARG A 699 -4.35 19.65 -15.21
CA ARG A 699 -2.89 19.49 -15.30
C ARG A 699 -2.39 19.31 -16.74
N ASN A 700 -3.28 18.96 -17.67
CA ASN A 700 -2.93 18.65 -19.06
C ASN A 700 -3.14 19.82 -20.04
N ARG A 701 -3.58 20.98 -19.54
CA ARG A 701 -3.71 22.22 -20.30
C ARG A 701 -2.33 22.65 -20.85
N ARG A 702 -2.21 22.78 -22.18
CA ARG A 702 -1.03 23.40 -22.80
C ARG A 702 -1.12 24.92 -22.65
N LEU A 703 0.02 25.55 -22.34
CA LEU A 703 0.14 27.00 -22.42
C LEU A 703 0.24 27.34 -23.90
N ASP A 704 -0.49 28.35 -24.35
CA ASP A 704 -0.25 28.89 -25.69
C ASP A 704 1.12 29.60 -25.76
N LYS A 705 1.49 30.10 -26.94
CA LYS A 705 2.80 30.72 -27.14
C LYS A 705 3.03 31.92 -26.20
N HIS A 706 2.03 32.77 -25.99
CA HIS A 706 2.16 33.94 -25.12
C HIS A 706 2.12 33.56 -23.64
N GLU A 707 1.28 32.61 -23.25
CA GLU A 707 1.27 32.08 -21.90
C GLU A 707 2.58 31.36 -21.56
N GLN A 708 3.16 30.62 -22.51
CA GLN A 708 4.44 29.95 -22.33
C GLN A 708 5.59 30.96 -22.19
N GLU A 709 5.61 32.02 -23.00
CA GLU A 709 6.55 33.13 -22.87
C GLU A 709 6.41 33.83 -21.49
N ALA A 710 5.18 34.06 -21.03
CA ALA A 710 4.91 34.66 -19.73
C ALA A 710 5.32 33.76 -18.55
N VAL A 711 5.11 32.45 -18.68
CA VAL A 711 5.56 31.47 -17.68
C VAL A 711 7.09 31.36 -17.70
N ASP A 712 7.73 31.39 -18.85
CA ASP A 712 9.19 31.35 -18.95
C ASP A 712 9.84 32.58 -18.29
N GLU A 713 9.27 33.78 -18.48
CA GLU A 713 9.67 34.99 -17.74
C GLU A 713 9.43 34.85 -16.23
N LEU A 714 8.26 34.37 -15.83
CA LEU A 714 7.95 34.11 -14.42
C LEU A 714 8.96 33.13 -13.78
N LEU A 715 9.47 32.16 -14.53
CA LEU A 715 10.44 31.17 -14.06
C LEU A 715 11.86 31.73 -13.92
N ARG A 716 12.19 32.83 -14.60
CA ARG A 716 13.46 33.57 -14.46
C ARG A 716 13.49 34.43 -13.20
N LEU A 717 12.33 34.76 -12.63
CA LEU A 717 12.20 35.55 -11.41
C LEU A 717 12.50 34.71 -10.16
N PRO A 718 13.03 35.33 -9.08
CA PRO A 718 13.49 34.62 -7.87
C PRO A 718 12.33 34.23 -6.94
N TYR A 719 11.20 33.78 -7.49
CA TYR A 719 10.05 33.33 -6.72
C TYR A 719 10.18 31.87 -6.29
N ASP A 720 9.68 31.58 -5.08
CA ASP A 720 9.53 30.21 -4.59
C ASP A 720 8.64 29.40 -5.55
N SER A 721 8.98 28.13 -5.70
CA SER A 721 8.29 27.23 -6.63
C SER A 721 6.78 27.16 -6.33
N SER A 722 6.36 27.24 -5.06
CA SER A 722 4.95 27.25 -4.67
C SER A 722 4.19 28.47 -5.19
N ILE A 723 4.80 29.66 -5.12
CA ILE A 723 4.22 30.91 -5.63
C ILE A 723 4.11 30.86 -7.15
N VAL A 724 5.16 30.38 -7.82
CA VAL A 724 5.15 30.22 -9.28
C VAL A 724 4.05 29.24 -9.71
N LEU A 725 3.88 28.11 -9.02
CA LEU A 725 2.77 27.18 -9.28
C LEU A 725 1.41 27.83 -9.15
N ASP A 726 1.22 28.62 -8.09
CA ASP A 726 -0.07 29.24 -7.81
C ASP A 726 -0.40 30.34 -8.83
N ILE A 727 0.61 31.11 -9.26
CA ILE A 727 0.46 32.09 -10.35
C ILE A 727 0.14 31.37 -11.67
N ILE A 728 0.85 30.29 -12.01
CA ILE A 728 0.59 29.55 -13.25
C ILE A 728 -0.84 28.99 -13.27
N LYS A 729 -1.29 28.46 -12.12
CA LYS A 729 -2.65 27.93 -11.96
C LYS A 729 -3.71 29.02 -12.02
N LYS A 730 -3.49 30.17 -11.37
CA LYS A 730 -4.49 31.25 -11.29
C LYS A 730 -4.57 32.09 -12.56
N GLN A 731 -3.43 32.46 -13.14
CA GLN A 731 -3.37 33.34 -14.31
C GLN A 731 -3.59 32.59 -15.61
N PHE A 732 -3.03 31.38 -15.71
CA PHE A 732 -3.06 30.59 -16.94
C PHE A 732 -3.88 29.31 -16.78
N GLY A 733 -4.61 29.10 -15.69
CA GLY A 733 -5.46 27.90 -15.53
C GLY A 733 -4.73 26.56 -15.61
N LYS A 734 -3.39 26.53 -15.55
CA LYS A 734 -2.58 25.32 -15.77
C LYS A 734 -2.09 24.77 -14.43
N VAL A 735 -2.45 23.53 -14.14
CA VAL A 735 -1.96 22.85 -12.92
C VAL A 735 -0.58 22.27 -13.21
N CYS A 736 0.41 22.57 -12.36
CA CYS A 736 1.80 22.17 -12.55
C CYS A 736 2.40 21.49 -11.30
N THR A 737 3.35 20.61 -11.58
CA THR A 737 4.41 20.04 -10.73
C THR A 737 5.42 20.95 -10.06
N LYS A 738 5.87 20.66 -8.83
CA LYS A 738 7.26 21.05 -8.46
C LYS A 738 8.29 20.42 -9.43
N THR A 739 8.06 19.17 -9.86
CA THR A 739 8.89 18.49 -10.87
C THR A 739 8.74 19.12 -12.26
N ASP A 740 7.51 19.45 -12.68
CA ASP A 740 7.26 20.16 -13.94
C ASP A 740 8.00 21.52 -13.96
N LEU A 741 7.96 22.27 -12.85
CA LEU A 741 8.74 23.51 -12.69
C LEU A 741 10.25 23.29 -12.78
N LYS A 742 10.77 22.25 -12.14
CA LYS A 742 12.19 21.89 -12.20
C LYS A 742 12.61 21.57 -13.64
N ASN A 743 11.78 20.86 -14.38
CA ASN A 743 12.01 20.54 -15.79
C ASN A 743 11.92 21.78 -16.69
N MET A 744 10.95 22.66 -16.48
CA MET A 744 10.82 23.93 -17.21
C MET A 744 12.03 24.86 -16.95
N ARG A 745 12.46 25.01 -15.69
CA ARG A 745 13.68 25.75 -15.33
C ARG A 745 14.94 25.12 -15.94
N SER A 746 15.02 23.79 -16.00
CA SER A 746 16.13 23.08 -16.64
C SER A 746 16.19 23.33 -18.15
N ARG A 747 15.03 23.32 -18.83
CA ARG A 747 14.92 23.68 -20.26
C ARG A 747 15.38 25.11 -20.51
N LEU A 748 14.92 26.07 -19.70
CA LEU A 748 15.32 27.48 -19.80
C LEU A 748 16.83 27.67 -19.65
N LYS A 749 17.46 26.96 -18.70
CA LYS A 749 18.92 27.00 -18.53
C LYS A 749 19.68 26.49 -19.75
N LYS A 750 19.14 25.52 -20.49
CA LYS A 750 19.73 25.03 -21.75
C LYS A 750 19.57 26.04 -22.89
N THR A 751 18.45 26.76 -22.96
CA THR A 751 18.20 27.79 -23.99
C THR A 751 18.96 29.10 -23.73
N SER A 752 19.40 29.34 -22.49
CA SER A 752 20.08 30.59 -22.08
C SER A 752 21.57 30.66 -22.47
N ASN A 753 22.14 29.59 -23.03
CA ASN A 753 23.56 29.55 -23.41
C ASN A 753 23.88 30.28 -24.73
N THR A 754 22.92 31.02 -25.32
CA THR A 754 23.08 31.69 -26.61
C THR A 754 22.87 33.19 -26.61
N ASN A 755 22.64 33.90 -25.50
CA ASN A 755 22.83 35.37 -25.45
C ASN A 755 22.90 35.89 -24.00
N GLN A 756 24.01 36.56 -23.70
CA GLN A 756 24.29 37.20 -22.41
C GLN A 756 23.40 38.44 -22.18
N VAL A 757 22.87 38.58 -20.97
CA VAL A 757 22.52 39.87 -20.36
C VAL A 757 23.00 39.83 -18.90
N PRO A 758 23.63 40.90 -18.35
CA PRO A 758 24.43 40.81 -17.15
C PRO A 758 23.59 40.78 -15.87
N PHE A 759 24.12 40.07 -14.88
CA PHE A 759 23.64 40.02 -13.50
C PHE A 759 23.90 41.38 -12.82
N ILE A 760 22.84 42.05 -12.34
CA ILE A 760 22.94 43.25 -11.49
C ILE A 760 22.37 42.90 -10.12
N GLY A 761 23.17 43.23 -9.10
CA GLY A 761 23.03 42.78 -7.72
C GLY A 761 21.90 43.41 -6.91
N GLU A 762 21.84 42.92 -5.68
CA GLU A 762 20.86 43.21 -4.64
C GLU A 762 20.69 44.71 -4.36
N GLU A 763 19.46 45.22 -4.42
CA GLU A 763 19.05 46.34 -3.57
C GLU A 763 17.54 46.32 -3.29
N LYS A 764 17.20 46.44 -2.00
CA LYS A 764 15.84 46.45 -1.45
C LYS A 764 15.17 47.80 -1.71
N HIS A 765 13.97 47.81 -2.30
CA HIS A 765 12.99 48.88 -2.03
C HIS A 765 11.58 48.32 -1.80
N ARG A 766 11.08 48.65 -0.61
CA ARG A 766 9.76 48.35 -0.04
C ARG A 766 8.82 49.49 -0.43
N ILE A 767 7.68 49.22 -1.07
CA ILE A 767 6.55 50.16 -1.16
C ILE A 767 5.32 49.52 -0.51
N ASN A 768 4.67 50.35 0.30
CA ASN A 768 3.75 50.05 1.38
C ASN A 768 2.29 49.99 0.87
N ARG A 769 1.62 48.82 0.95
CA ARG A 769 0.16 48.68 0.70
C ARG A 769 -0.69 48.83 1.97
N GLU A 770 -0.04 49.01 3.12
CA GLU A 770 -0.69 49.12 4.44
C GLU A 770 -1.34 50.51 4.64
N GLU A 771 -0.88 51.54 3.92
CA GLU A 771 -1.40 52.91 4.01
C GLU A 771 -2.73 53.15 3.27
N GLN A 772 -3.15 52.25 2.37
CA GLN A 772 -4.41 52.41 1.64
C GLN A 772 -5.63 51.74 2.32
N LEU A 773 -5.41 50.83 3.28
CA LEU A 773 -6.49 50.05 3.91
C LEU A 773 -6.82 50.50 5.35
N ASN A 774 -5.95 51.30 5.96
CA ASN A 774 -6.12 51.78 7.34
C ASN A 774 -7.31 52.71 7.63
N PRO A 775 -7.89 53.47 6.68
CA PRO A 775 -9.08 54.27 6.95
C PRO A 775 -10.34 53.41 7.11
N ILE A 776 -10.48 52.38 6.28
CA ILE A 776 -11.65 51.49 6.22
C ILE A 776 -11.74 50.63 7.50
N PHE A 777 -10.60 50.13 7.99
CA PHE A 777 -10.56 49.37 9.24
C PHE A 777 -10.83 50.21 10.50
N ARG A 778 -10.71 51.54 10.41
CA ARG A 778 -10.98 52.46 11.51
C ARG A 778 -12.48 52.74 11.62
N GLU A 779 -13.13 52.99 10.49
CA GLU A 779 -14.57 53.22 10.40
C GLU A 779 -15.40 52.00 10.86
N ILE A 780 -14.91 50.78 10.59
CA ILE A 780 -15.54 49.53 11.04
C ILE A 780 -15.38 49.30 12.56
N ARG A 781 -14.31 49.84 13.16
CA ARG A 781 -14.04 49.70 14.59
C ARG A 781 -14.85 50.71 15.41
N ASP A 782 -14.99 51.93 14.90
CA ASP A 782 -15.71 53.01 15.59
C ASP A 782 -17.23 52.75 15.66
N ILE A 783 -17.79 51.96 14.72
CA ILE A 783 -19.19 51.50 14.77
C ILE A 783 -19.38 50.35 15.80
N ALA A 784 -18.35 49.53 16.02
CA ALA A 784 -18.41 48.38 16.91
C ALA A 784 -18.33 48.74 18.40
N ASP A 785 -17.61 49.81 18.75
CA ASP A 785 -17.42 50.23 20.14
C ASP A 785 -18.70 50.85 20.77
N VAL A 786 -19.73 51.16 19.97
CA VAL A 786 -20.98 51.80 20.44
C VAL A 786 -22.07 50.78 20.81
N CYS A 787 -22.02 49.53 20.32
CA CYS A 787 -23.21 48.64 20.38
C CYS A 787 -23.17 47.48 21.37
N ASN A 788 -22.04 47.21 22.05
CA ASN A 788 -21.89 46.30 23.21
C ASN A 788 -22.85 45.07 23.30
N ASP A 789 -22.92 44.25 22.24
CA ASP A 789 -23.86 43.12 22.11
C ASP A 789 -23.11 41.76 22.00
N GLU A 790 -23.33 40.86 22.97
CA GLU A 790 -22.70 39.54 23.11
C GLU A 790 -23.02 38.57 21.95
N LEU A 791 -24.13 38.78 21.22
CA LEU A 791 -24.53 37.93 20.10
C LEU A 791 -23.69 38.18 18.83
N PHE A 792 -23.13 39.38 18.66
CA PHE A 792 -22.28 39.73 17.51
C PHE A 792 -20.87 39.13 17.58
N THR A 793 -20.32 38.97 18.80
CA THR A 793 -18.99 38.35 19.01
C THR A 793 -19.04 36.82 18.77
N GLN A 794 -20.16 36.18 19.11
CA GLN A 794 -20.42 34.76 18.78
C GLN A 794 -20.60 34.53 17.27
N ASN A 795 -21.28 35.44 16.58
CA ASN A 795 -21.43 35.38 15.11
C ASN A 795 -20.10 35.59 14.36
N MET A 796 -19.17 36.39 14.90
CA MET A 796 -17.82 36.49 14.30
C MET A 796 -16.90 35.29 14.58
N SER A 797 -17.15 34.56 15.66
CA SER A 797 -16.48 33.28 15.95
C SER A 797 -16.93 32.20 14.95
N ALA A 798 -18.22 32.13 14.63
CA ALA A 798 -18.78 31.21 13.63
C ALA A 798 -18.30 31.53 12.20
N LEU A 799 -18.27 32.80 11.81
CA LEU A 799 -17.85 33.22 10.48
C LEU A 799 -16.36 32.94 10.19
N LYS A 800 -15.48 32.95 11.22
CA LYS A 800 -14.06 32.55 11.05
C LYS A 800 -13.88 31.04 10.97
N CYS A 801 -14.71 30.27 11.68
CA CYS A 801 -14.78 28.81 11.52
C CYS A 801 -15.25 28.39 10.11
N VAL A 802 -16.19 29.13 9.52
CA VAL A 802 -16.64 28.95 8.12
C VAL A 802 -15.53 29.27 7.12
N ILE A 803 -14.74 30.32 7.35
CA ILE A 803 -13.58 30.66 6.49
C ILE A 803 -12.44 29.62 6.64
N ALA A 804 -12.30 28.99 7.81
CA ALA A 804 -11.38 27.89 8.05
C ALA A 804 -11.84 26.57 7.39
N ALA A 805 -13.15 26.29 7.36
CA ALA A 805 -13.72 25.15 6.63
C ALA A 805 -13.65 25.32 5.09
N TRP A 806 -13.81 26.56 4.61
CA TRP A 806 -13.71 26.94 3.18
C TRP A 806 -12.29 26.79 2.62
N ARG A 807 -11.24 26.96 3.45
CA ARG A 807 -9.83 26.67 3.07
C ARG A 807 -9.45 25.19 3.16
N GLN A 808 -10.27 24.38 3.84
CA GLN A 808 -10.13 22.93 4.00
C GLN A 808 -11.01 22.10 3.04
N GLY A 809 -11.62 22.70 2.00
CA GLY A 809 -12.26 21.94 0.93
C GLY A 809 -13.47 21.08 1.34
N LYS A 810 -14.07 21.32 2.52
CA LYS A 810 -15.32 20.67 2.97
C LYS A 810 -16.58 21.52 2.75
N VAL A 811 -16.53 22.51 1.85
CA VAL A 811 -17.71 23.29 1.41
C VAL A 811 -17.67 23.45 -0.12
N ALA A 812 -18.67 22.89 -0.83
CA ALA A 812 -19.04 23.28 -2.18
C ALA A 812 -20.38 24.03 -2.11
N ILE A 813 -20.42 25.27 -2.62
CA ILE A 813 -21.66 26.03 -2.80
C ILE A 813 -22.24 25.61 -4.15
N ILE A 814 -23.40 24.95 -4.16
CA ILE A 814 -24.31 25.04 -5.30
C ILE A 814 -25.33 26.11 -4.92
N SER A 815 -25.42 27.14 -5.75
CA SER A 815 -26.36 28.25 -5.58
C SER A 815 -27.79 27.76 -5.75
N GLU A 816 -28.69 28.16 -4.86
CA GLU A 816 -30.02 28.60 -5.30
C GLU A 816 -30.58 29.59 -4.26
N ALA A 817 -31.14 30.68 -4.78
CA ALA A 817 -31.67 31.80 -4.04
C ALA A 817 -33.06 31.47 -3.46
N GLY A 818 -33.40 32.05 -2.30
CA GLY A 818 -34.78 32.24 -1.86
C GLY A 818 -35.09 31.88 -0.40
N ASP A 819 -35.12 32.92 0.44
CA ASP A 819 -35.98 33.18 1.63
C ASP A 819 -36.45 32.06 2.59
N GLY A 820 -35.94 32.17 3.84
CA GLY A 820 -36.71 32.02 5.11
C GLY A 820 -36.88 30.61 5.73
N PRO A 821 -37.28 30.50 7.01
CA PRO A 821 -36.57 30.96 8.21
C PRO A 821 -36.34 29.83 9.27
N GLY A 822 -35.35 30.03 10.16
CA GLY A 822 -35.47 29.72 11.59
C GLY A 822 -35.10 28.30 12.11
N PRO A 823 -34.27 28.18 13.17
CA PRO A 823 -33.68 26.92 13.65
C PRO A 823 -34.49 26.25 14.77
N ASN A 824 -34.25 24.96 15.00
CA ASN A 824 -34.53 24.32 16.30
C ASN A 824 -33.29 23.59 16.83
N SER A 825 -32.99 23.88 18.09
CA SER A 825 -31.89 23.43 18.92
C SER A 825 -32.09 22.03 19.49
N SER A 826 -31.02 21.23 19.57
CA SER A 826 -30.78 20.27 20.66
C SER A 826 -29.39 19.65 20.50
N TYR A 827 -28.86 19.12 21.61
CA TYR A 827 -27.55 18.46 21.80
C TYR A 827 -26.40 19.31 22.37
N GLN A 828 -26.59 19.70 23.64
CA GLN A 828 -25.53 19.60 24.66
C GLN A 828 -26.00 18.65 25.78
N ASN A 829 -25.03 17.93 26.36
CA ASN A 829 -25.07 17.06 27.54
C ASN A 829 -25.17 15.55 27.27
N VAL A 830 -24.02 14.83 27.21
CA VAL A 830 -23.72 13.64 28.04
C VAL A 830 -22.20 13.48 28.15
N PHE A 831 -21.70 13.45 29.39
CA PHE A 831 -20.57 12.68 29.98
C PHE A 831 -19.73 13.55 30.94
N PRO A 832 -19.85 13.32 32.27
CA PRO A 832 -19.06 14.02 33.29
C PRO A 832 -17.68 13.38 33.50
N ASP A 833 -16.76 14.22 33.94
CA ASP A 833 -15.40 13.92 34.36
C ASP A 833 -15.34 13.04 35.64
N ASP A 834 -14.20 12.38 35.78
CA ASP A 834 -13.61 11.72 36.97
C ASP A 834 -13.83 10.22 37.20
N ALA A 835 -12.69 9.53 37.19
CA ALA A 835 -12.50 8.14 37.60
C ALA A 835 -12.01 8.10 39.07
N ASN A 836 -12.87 7.64 39.98
CA ASN A 836 -12.54 6.79 41.14
C ASN A 836 -13.80 6.53 42.00
N GLU A 837 -13.89 5.31 42.56
CA GLU A 837 -14.98 4.75 43.39
C GLU A 837 -16.22 4.33 42.56
N ILE A 838 -16.80 3.13 42.61
CA ILE A 838 -17.19 2.27 43.73
C ILE A 838 -17.32 0.81 43.23
N LEU A 839 -16.85 -0.16 44.03
CA LEU A 839 -17.23 -1.59 43.99
C LEU A 839 -18.68 -1.77 44.47
N ILE A 840 -19.51 -2.59 43.81
CA ILE A 840 -20.48 -3.54 44.42
C ILE A 840 -21.17 -4.39 43.32
N GLU A 841 -21.53 -5.61 43.73
CA GLU A 841 -21.92 -6.84 43.03
C GLU A 841 -23.34 -6.91 42.38
N TYR A 842 -23.45 -7.84 41.42
CA TYR A 842 -24.55 -8.77 41.09
C TYR A 842 -26.03 -8.29 41.07
N ASN A 843 -26.65 -8.29 39.87
CA ASN A 843 -27.67 -9.28 39.43
C ASN A 843 -28.36 -8.86 38.11
N SER A 844 -28.48 -9.81 37.18
CA SER A 844 -29.44 -9.82 36.04
C SER A 844 -30.89 -9.99 36.56
N PRO A 845 -31.99 -9.76 35.79
CA PRO A 845 -32.12 -9.90 34.33
C PRO A 845 -32.97 -8.83 33.58
N SER A 846 -32.89 -8.87 32.24
CA SER A 846 -33.82 -8.26 31.25
C SER A 846 -35.30 -8.64 31.50
N PRO A 847 -36.33 -7.80 31.22
CA PRO A 847 -36.96 -7.77 29.87
C PRO A 847 -37.68 -6.47 29.41
N TYR A 848 -37.83 -6.34 28.09
CA TYR A 848 -38.83 -5.63 27.25
C TYR A 848 -39.96 -4.77 27.89
N LEU A 849 -40.19 -3.58 27.32
CA LEU A 849 -41.47 -3.03 26.78
C LEU A 849 -41.26 -1.54 26.36
N MET A 850 -41.51 -1.18 25.08
CA MET A 850 -42.56 -0.23 24.60
C MET A 850 -42.51 1.17 25.24
N SER A 851 -42.63 2.32 24.56
CA SER A 851 -43.17 2.70 23.26
C SER A 851 -42.72 4.13 22.91
N ASN A 852 -42.94 4.49 21.64
CA ASN A 852 -42.88 5.84 21.07
C ASN A 852 -43.53 6.94 21.95
N ASP A 853 -42.94 8.13 21.98
CA ASP A 853 -43.48 9.35 21.35
C ASP A 853 -42.80 10.62 21.90
N ALA A 854 -42.22 11.39 20.98
CA ALA A 854 -42.00 12.85 20.99
C ALA A 854 -41.42 13.55 22.24
N GLN A 855 -40.14 13.93 22.15
CA GLN A 855 -39.70 15.35 22.11
C GLN A 855 -38.23 15.47 21.71
#